data_AF-A0A6N4T9J1-F1
#
_entry.id   AF-A0A6N4T9J1-F1
#
_cell.length_a   1.000
_cell.length_b   1.000
_cell.length_c   1.000
_cell.angle_alpha   90.00
_cell.angle_beta   90.00
_cell.angle_gamma   90.00
#
_symmetry.space_group_name_H-M   'P 1'
#
loop_
_entity.id
_entity.type
_entity.pdbx_description
1 polymer ?
#
loop_
_entity_poly.entity_id
_entity_poly.type
_entity_poly.pdbx_seq_one_letter_code
_entity_poly.pdbx_strand_id
1 'polypeptide(L)'
;MFSWFKKRMGAGNEAEVQPVAKPVTPPEQAVGGPIESPAKPTPVAGQLSAVGSLLEQANHLFAAGKLDEAKDYCQQALVLDPQDAQVHNKLGDIAYERGQLEVAEVAYRRALEIAPGFGDAAINLGLTLDGQGRSAEAEAIYRQLITREAGNTVAHFNLAANLTMQNRLPEAEASYRQAIAINPAFSFAHFNLGTLLQGQNRLAEAEPCFRRVLEINPGSVNAYVNLSGILLTQARYAEAEALLKQASNAAPVSPQLLWMLSNALLAQAKGAEAETWLWRLLEVQPAHTEARAILLDTLGSQDRLVQADSHYQRLIASVTEDANWHFQLAEKQTQLRHMAEAVSCYQAAIRIKPDFVEAHFNLGGIQIGQGLTASAERSFRAVLEINPQHAYAHINLALLLMGQHKLEEAGASCRSAIEHAPQAGDFYCILASILKSQGKIADAEQALKQALEVDPGLIDQRLELASWKLFNMVENQATDPQALFAEHCRIGDIYEAGLRDAWPRHQNQRDPQKQLRVGFVSADLCNHAVASFIEPVLEHLAAANDVAVYIYYNNSVEDEITYRIRSRFKQWRKVAGLSDADLVTQITKDGVDILIDLSSHTSMHRLQAFAYKPAPVQVSWMGYPGTTGFRSVDYFLSDRFILPPGQFESQFVEKIVRLPANAPFKSTVNPPDLVTLPALAKGYITFGSFNRVGKINAEVVAIWARVLQSVPNSRMLLGSMPADGEHPLIRGWFADAGISADRLMFEPHCDLRKYLMLHQQVDICLDTFPYSGGTTTMYALWMGVPTMTMHGQTIPSRTSTSVMGHLGLENYIAGNADEFVRKAAANAADLNSLGSLRMGMRARIQQSVPGRPELIARGLQRALRIMWQNWCQGLPAQSFEVLEKDLTDVQ
;
A
#
# COMPACT_ATOMS: atom_id res chain seq x y z
N MET A 1 -14.43 13.34 -9.59
CA MET A 1 -15.78 13.85 -9.23
C MET A 1 -16.78 13.76 -10.40
N PHE A 2 -16.59 14.43 -11.54
CA PHE A 2 -17.54 14.40 -12.69
C PHE A 2 -17.74 13.01 -13.35
N SER A 3 -16.73 12.15 -13.37
CA SER A 3 -16.83 10.77 -13.91
C SER A 3 -17.53 9.77 -12.98
N TRP A 4 -17.63 10.08 -11.68
CA TRP A 4 -18.29 9.23 -10.69
C TRP A 4 -19.82 9.43 -10.71
N PHE A 5 -20.26 10.68 -10.88
CA PHE A 5 -21.67 11.06 -11.06
C PHE A 5 -22.31 10.41 -12.30
N LYS A 6 -21.58 10.32 -13.42
CA LYS A 6 -22.08 9.72 -14.68
C LYS A 6 -22.28 8.19 -14.59
N LYS A 7 -21.49 7.49 -13.78
CA LYS A 7 -21.45 6.02 -13.75
C LYS A 7 -22.57 5.42 -12.89
N ARG A 8 -23.13 6.17 -11.95
CA ARG A 8 -24.22 5.73 -11.05
C ARG A 8 -25.61 6.18 -11.50
N MET A 9 -25.72 7.30 -12.22
CA MET A 9 -26.96 7.70 -12.91
C MET A 9 -27.28 6.83 -14.14
N GLY A 10 -26.30 6.06 -14.64
CA GLY A 10 -26.44 5.23 -15.84
C GLY A 10 -26.84 3.78 -15.59
N ALA A 11 -27.00 3.34 -14.34
CA ALA A 11 -27.35 1.97 -14.02
C ALA A 11 -28.51 1.92 -13.02
N GLY A 12 -29.71 1.68 -13.54
CA GLY A 12 -30.83 1.11 -12.80
C GLY A 12 -31.51 2.02 -11.79
N ASN A 13 -32.10 3.11 -12.25
CA ASN A 13 -33.42 3.51 -11.77
C ASN A 13 -34.19 3.89 -13.04
N GLU A 14 -34.89 2.92 -13.62
CA GLU A 14 -36.09 3.24 -14.39
C GLU A 14 -36.86 4.22 -13.50
N ALA A 15 -37.03 5.46 -13.95
CA ALA A 15 -37.93 6.37 -13.26
C ALA A 15 -39.25 5.61 -13.15
N GLU A 16 -39.61 5.17 -11.93
CA GLU A 16 -40.90 4.56 -11.67
C GLU A 16 -41.91 5.54 -12.24
N VAL A 17 -42.49 5.15 -13.39
CA VAL A 17 -43.57 5.89 -14.01
C VAL A 17 -44.70 5.81 -13.00
N GLN A 18 -44.84 6.88 -12.22
CA GLN A 18 -45.89 6.99 -11.22
C GLN A 18 -47.23 6.68 -11.90
N PRO A 19 -48.10 5.90 -11.25
CA PRO A 19 -49.24 5.29 -11.90
C PRO A 19 -50.12 6.34 -12.58
N VAL A 20 -50.63 5.98 -13.76
CA VAL A 20 -51.69 6.70 -14.47
C VAL A 20 -52.79 7.04 -13.46
N ALA A 21 -53.25 8.29 -13.43
CA ALA A 21 -54.35 8.69 -12.55
C ALA A 21 -55.55 7.77 -12.78
N LYS A 22 -56.15 7.27 -11.69
CA LYS A 22 -57.29 6.36 -11.74
C LYS A 22 -58.40 6.91 -12.64
N PRO A 23 -59.19 6.05 -13.29
CA PRO A 23 -60.34 6.48 -14.07
C PRO A 23 -61.26 7.40 -13.27
N VAL A 24 -61.86 8.40 -13.93
CA VAL A 24 -62.64 9.46 -13.27
C VAL A 24 -64.13 9.16 -13.44
N THR A 25 -64.87 9.13 -12.33
CA THR A 25 -66.34 9.07 -12.32
C THR A 25 -66.93 10.47 -12.59
N PRO A 26 -68.16 10.58 -13.12
CA PRO A 26 -68.82 11.86 -13.31
C PRO A 26 -68.99 12.61 -11.97
N PRO A 27 -68.82 13.95 -11.90
CA PRO A 27 -69.11 14.71 -10.70
C PRO A 27 -70.62 14.78 -10.41
N GLU A 28 -71.03 14.48 -9.17
CA GLU A 28 -72.41 14.70 -8.72
C GLU A 28 -72.68 16.20 -8.52
N GLN A 29 -73.37 16.86 -9.48
CA GLN A 29 -74.41 17.90 -9.30
C GLN A 29 -74.51 18.90 -10.47
N ALA A 30 -75.65 18.92 -11.17
CA ALA A 30 -76.51 20.10 -11.40
C ALA A 30 -77.74 19.71 -12.24
N VAL A 31 -78.92 19.88 -11.65
CA VAL A 31 -80.24 19.79 -12.29
C VAL A 31 -80.29 20.73 -13.50
N GLY A 32 -80.57 20.20 -14.70
CA GLY A 32 -80.62 21.01 -15.92
C GLY A 32 -81.45 20.41 -17.05
N GLY A 33 -82.76 20.71 -17.04
CA GLY A 33 -83.62 20.83 -18.23
C GLY A 33 -84.10 19.54 -18.93
N PRO A 34 -85.33 19.51 -19.49
CA PRO A 34 -86.02 18.27 -19.82
C PRO A 34 -85.48 17.64 -21.11
N ILE A 35 -85.04 16.39 -21.01
CA ILE A 35 -84.91 15.52 -22.18
C ILE A 35 -86.27 14.83 -22.36
N GLU A 36 -86.98 15.19 -23.43
CA GLU A 36 -88.23 14.53 -23.83
C GLU A 36 -87.98 13.03 -24.04
N SER A 37 -88.66 12.21 -23.25
CA SER A 37 -88.65 10.75 -23.36
C SER A 37 -89.70 10.30 -24.39
N PRO A 38 -89.41 9.34 -25.29
CA PRO A 38 -90.44 8.72 -26.11
C PRO A 38 -91.33 7.84 -25.24
N ALA A 39 -92.62 7.85 -25.56
CA ALA A 39 -93.73 7.28 -24.80
C ALA A 39 -93.47 5.89 -24.16
N LYS A 40 -93.62 5.82 -22.83
CA LYS A 40 -93.86 4.60 -22.04
C LYS A 40 -95.35 4.55 -21.62
N PRO A 41 -95.92 3.34 -21.38
CA PRO A 41 -97.28 3.19 -20.89
C PRO A 41 -97.43 3.80 -19.47
N THR A 42 -98.55 4.46 -19.24
CA THR A 42 -98.81 5.46 -18.19
C THR A 42 -98.86 4.88 -16.76
N PRO A 43 -98.04 5.38 -15.80
CA PRO A 43 -98.30 5.33 -14.35
C PRO A 43 -98.98 6.63 -13.85
N VAL A 44 -99.51 6.63 -12.63
CA VAL A 44 -100.35 7.71 -12.07
C VAL A 44 -99.47 8.88 -11.54
N ALA A 45 -99.81 10.12 -11.89
CA ALA A 45 -99.00 11.34 -11.68
C ALA A 45 -98.50 11.62 -10.23
N GLY A 46 -99.09 11.02 -9.20
CA GLY A 46 -98.62 11.15 -7.81
C GLY A 46 -97.35 10.34 -7.49
N GLN A 47 -97.08 9.25 -8.23
CA GLN A 47 -95.97 8.33 -7.95
C GLN A 47 -94.60 8.88 -8.40
N LEU A 48 -94.56 9.72 -9.45
CA LEU A 48 -93.32 10.30 -9.98
C LEU A 48 -92.64 11.28 -9.00
N SER A 49 -93.40 12.02 -8.19
CA SER A 49 -92.81 12.94 -7.19
C SER A 49 -92.18 12.22 -5.97
N ALA A 50 -92.66 11.01 -5.67
CA ALA A 50 -92.17 10.21 -4.55
C ALA A 50 -90.86 9.47 -4.88
N VAL A 51 -90.71 8.98 -6.12
CA VAL A 51 -89.46 8.33 -6.60
C VAL A 51 -88.29 9.31 -6.56
N GLY A 52 -88.47 10.54 -7.06
CA GLY A 52 -87.42 11.57 -7.04
C GLY A 52 -86.94 11.93 -5.63
N SER A 53 -87.86 12.07 -4.67
CA SER A 53 -87.53 12.35 -3.26
C SER A 53 -86.72 11.22 -2.61
N LEU A 54 -87.10 9.97 -2.85
CA LEU A 54 -86.38 8.80 -2.34
C LEU A 54 -84.97 8.69 -2.95
N LEU A 55 -84.82 9.01 -4.24
CA LEU A 55 -83.52 9.02 -4.91
C LEU A 55 -82.60 10.13 -4.39
N GLU A 56 -83.11 11.34 -4.16
CA GLU A 56 -82.34 12.43 -3.53
C GLU A 56 -81.83 12.03 -2.14
N GLN A 57 -82.67 11.36 -1.35
CA GLN A 57 -82.30 10.86 -0.04
C GLN A 57 -81.23 9.76 -0.11
N ALA A 58 -81.33 8.86 -1.08
CA ALA A 58 -80.29 7.86 -1.36
C ALA A 58 -78.95 8.50 -1.76
N ASN A 59 -78.97 9.54 -2.60
CA ASN A 59 -77.76 10.27 -3.02
C ASN A 59 -77.07 10.94 -1.82
N HIS A 60 -77.83 11.60 -0.94
CA HIS A 60 -77.29 12.21 0.27
C HIS A 60 -76.64 11.18 1.21
N LEU A 61 -77.28 10.01 1.38
CA LEU A 61 -76.74 8.92 2.20
C LEU A 61 -75.50 8.27 1.59
N PHE A 62 -75.47 8.12 0.26
CA PHE A 62 -74.31 7.64 -0.49
C PHE A 62 -73.09 8.57 -0.30
N ALA A 63 -73.27 9.88 -0.46
CA ALA A 63 -72.22 10.88 -0.22
C ALA A 63 -71.71 10.88 1.24
N ALA A 64 -72.57 10.49 2.20
CA ALA A 64 -72.21 10.32 3.61
C ALA A 64 -71.57 8.95 3.94
N GLY A 65 -71.36 8.07 2.96
CA GLY A 65 -70.81 6.72 3.13
C GLY A 65 -71.78 5.71 3.75
N LYS A 66 -73.07 6.05 3.91
CA LYS A 66 -74.11 5.19 4.50
C LYS A 66 -74.76 4.31 3.45
N LEU A 67 -73.98 3.37 2.93
CA LEU A 67 -74.32 2.61 1.73
C LEU A 67 -75.55 1.69 1.90
N ASP A 68 -75.81 1.14 3.10
CA ASP A 68 -76.97 0.25 3.34
C ASP A 68 -78.28 1.02 3.36
N GLU A 69 -78.32 2.13 4.11
CA GLU A 69 -79.47 3.02 4.14
C GLU A 69 -79.77 3.57 2.73
N ALA A 70 -78.74 4.00 1.98
CA ALA A 70 -78.89 4.46 0.61
C ALA A 70 -79.52 3.40 -0.32
N LYS A 71 -79.16 2.12 -0.13
CA LYS A 71 -79.70 0.99 -0.89
C LYS A 71 -81.17 0.75 -0.58
N ASP A 72 -81.56 0.84 0.69
CA ASP A 72 -82.95 0.65 1.12
C ASP A 72 -83.87 1.71 0.50
N TYR A 73 -83.42 2.97 0.45
CA TYR A 73 -84.14 4.06 -0.23
C TYR A 73 -84.27 3.81 -1.74
N CYS A 74 -83.21 3.32 -2.39
CA CYS A 74 -83.28 2.93 -3.80
C CYS A 74 -84.26 1.77 -4.04
N GLN A 75 -84.32 0.78 -3.15
CA GLN A 75 -85.27 -0.33 -3.26
C GLN A 75 -86.72 0.14 -3.09
N GLN A 76 -86.98 1.06 -2.16
CA GLN A 76 -88.29 1.71 -2.01
C GLN A 76 -88.67 2.49 -3.27
N ALA A 77 -87.72 3.22 -3.87
CA ALA A 77 -87.94 3.94 -5.12
C ALA A 77 -88.30 2.97 -6.28
N LEU A 78 -87.64 1.81 -6.37
CA LEU A 78 -87.95 0.79 -7.39
C LEU A 78 -89.28 0.07 -7.17
N VAL A 79 -89.83 0.02 -5.95
CA VAL A 79 -91.19 -0.48 -5.72
C VAL A 79 -92.23 0.45 -6.36
N LEU A 80 -91.95 1.75 -6.37
CA LEU A 80 -92.83 2.77 -6.94
C LEU A 80 -92.66 2.90 -8.46
N ASP A 81 -91.42 2.85 -8.96
CA ASP A 81 -91.10 2.76 -10.37
C ASP A 81 -89.96 1.77 -10.64
N PRO A 82 -90.28 0.51 -11.03
CA PRO A 82 -89.27 -0.49 -11.36
C PRO A 82 -88.40 -0.14 -12.58
N GLN A 83 -88.80 0.86 -13.37
CA GLN A 83 -88.20 1.25 -14.64
C GLN A 83 -87.51 2.63 -14.57
N ASP A 84 -87.13 3.09 -13.37
CA ASP A 84 -86.34 4.31 -13.18
C ASP A 84 -84.84 4.02 -13.38
N ALA A 85 -84.26 4.58 -14.45
CA ALA A 85 -82.86 4.37 -14.80
C ALA A 85 -81.88 5.01 -13.79
N GLN A 86 -82.24 6.14 -13.17
CA GLN A 86 -81.39 6.85 -12.22
C GLN A 86 -81.25 6.07 -10.91
N VAL A 87 -82.33 5.43 -10.46
CA VAL A 87 -82.30 4.55 -9.28
C VAL A 87 -81.46 3.30 -9.54
N HIS A 88 -81.57 2.68 -10.72
CA HIS A 88 -80.71 1.55 -11.09
C HIS A 88 -79.22 1.96 -11.19
N ASN A 89 -78.91 3.13 -11.72
CA ASN A 89 -77.54 3.66 -11.74
C ASN A 89 -77.00 3.87 -10.31
N LYS A 90 -77.80 4.46 -9.41
CA LYS A 90 -77.38 4.67 -8.01
C LYS A 90 -77.17 3.35 -7.25
N LEU A 91 -77.99 2.32 -7.50
CA LEU A 91 -77.73 0.96 -6.98
C LEU A 91 -76.42 0.38 -7.51
N GLY A 92 -76.07 0.67 -8.76
CA GLY A 92 -74.77 0.35 -9.34
C GLY A 92 -73.64 1.03 -8.59
N ASP A 93 -73.74 2.34 -8.34
CA ASP A 93 -72.72 3.12 -7.60
C ASP A 93 -72.50 2.56 -6.18
N ILE A 94 -73.60 2.24 -5.49
CA ILE A 94 -73.56 1.62 -4.15
C ILE A 94 -72.85 0.27 -4.19
N ALA A 95 -73.10 -0.55 -5.21
CA ALA A 95 -72.45 -1.85 -5.36
C ALA A 95 -70.96 -1.70 -5.74
N TYR A 96 -70.62 -0.74 -6.59
CA TYR A 96 -69.25 -0.44 -7.00
C TYR A 96 -68.38 -0.02 -5.81
N GLU A 97 -68.88 0.90 -4.97
CA GLU A 97 -68.18 1.34 -3.74
C GLU A 97 -67.98 0.19 -2.72
N ARG A 98 -68.81 -0.86 -2.76
CA ARG A 98 -68.63 -2.08 -1.96
C ARG A 98 -67.68 -3.10 -2.57
N GLY A 99 -67.12 -2.82 -3.75
CA GLY A 99 -66.32 -3.77 -4.52
C GLY A 99 -67.13 -4.93 -5.14
N GLN A 100 -68.46 -4.81 -5.21
CA GLN A 100 -69.35 -5.83 -5.77
C GLN A 100 -69.54 -5.60 -7.27
N LEU A 101 -68.47 -5.78 -8.05
CA LEU A 101 -68.42 -5.36 -9.45
C LEU A 101 -69.45 -6.08 -10.33
N GLU A 102 -69.75 -7.35 -10.08
CA GLU A 102 -70.78 -8.11 -10.83
C GLU A 102 -72.18 -7.56 -10.57
N VAL A 103 -72.46 -7.15 -9.33
CA VAL A 103 -73.75 -6.56 -8.94
C VAL A 103 -73.88 -5.16 -9.55
N ALA A 104 -72.78 -4.39 -9.52
CA ALA A 104 -72.72 -3.07 -10.14
C ALA A 104 -72.97 -3.15 -11.66
N GLU A 105 -72.33 -4.10 -12.35
CA GLU A 105 -72.53 -4.32 -13.77
C GLU A 105 -74.00 -4.59 -14.12
N VAL A 106 -74.66 -5.48 -13.38
CA VAL A 106 -76.08 -5.82 -13.60
C VAL A 106 -76.95 -4.57 -13.45
N ALA A 107 -76.71 -3.76 -12.42
CA ALA A 107 -77.46 -2.54 -12.17
C ALA A 107 -77.24 -1.47 -13.26
N TYR A 108 -75.99 -1.27 -13.71
CA TYR A 108 -75.69 -0.32 -14.78
C TYR A 108 -76.21 -0.77 -16.15
N ARG A 109 -76.12 -2.06 -16.48
CA ARG A 109 -76.73 -2.59 -17.71
C ARG A 109 -78.24 -2.41 -17.68
N ARG A 110 -78.88 -2.60 -16.52
CA ARG A 110 -80.31 -2.36 -16.37
C ARG A 110 -80.68 -0.89 -16.57
N ALA A 111 -79.89 0.03 -16.02
CA ALA A 111 -80.07 1.47 -16.26
C ALA A 111 -79.98 1.82 -17.76
N LEU A 112 -79.04 1.20 -18.50
CA LEU A 112 -78.85 1.41 -19.93
C LEU A 112 -79.89 0.72 -20.82
N GLU A 113 -80.47 -0.42 -20.40
CA GLU A 113 -81.62 -1.02 -21.07
C GLU A 113 -82.85 -0.11 -21.01
N ILE A 114 -83.04 0.55 -19.87
CA ILE A 114 -84.17 1.45 -19.61
C ILE A 114 -83.98 2.78 -20.32
N ALA A 115 -82.76 3.34 -20.26
CA ALA A 115 -82.39 4.62 -20.83
C ALA A 115 -81.05 4.48 -21.58
N PRO A 116 -81.06 4.07 -22.87
CA PRO A 116 -79.84 3.86 -23.64
C PRO A 116 -78.93 5.08 -23.72
N GLY A 117 -79.46 6.30 -23.63
CA GLY A 117 -78.71 7.56 -23.65
C GLY A 117 -78.15 8.01 -22.30
N PHE A 118 -78.17 7.17 -21.25
CA PHE A 118 -77.70 7.57 -19.93
C PHE A 118 -76.17 7.52 -19.84
N GLY A 119 -75.52 8.65 -20.13
CA GLY A 119 -74.06 8.78 -20.21
C GLY A 119 -73.31 8.37 -18.93
N ASP A 120 -73.80 8.75 -17.75
CA ASP A 120 -73.16 8.41 -16.47
C ASP A 120 -73.15 6.90 -16.22
N ALA A 121 -74.28 6.22 -16.49
CA ALA A 121 -74.38 4.76 -16.38
C ALA A 121 -73.47 4.03 -17.39
N ALA A 122 -73.27 4.60 -18.59
CA ALA A 122 -72.32 4.06 -19.57
C ALA A 122 -70.87 4.23 -19.12
N ILE A 123 -70.50 5.39 -18.56
CA ILE A 123 -69.17 5.60 -17.97
C ILE A 123 -68.94 4.61 -16.83
N ASN A 124 -69.86 4.53 -15.87
CA ASN A 124 -69.72 3.67 -14.69
C ASN A 124 -69.73 2.17 -15.04
N LEU A 125 -70.49 1.75 -16.05
CA LEU A 125 -70.39 0.40 -16.61
C LEU A 125 -69.00 0.14 -17.20
N GLY A 126 -68.47 1.06 -18.01
CA GLY A 126 -67.12 0.93 -18.58
C GLY A 126 -66.06 0.80 -17.48
N LEU A 127 -66.14 1.61 -16.44
CA LEU A 127 -65.24 1.56 -15.28
C LEU A 127 -65.33 0.24 -14.52
N THR A 128 -66.53 -0.29 -14.37
CA THR A 128 -66.80 -1.59 -13.72
C THR A 128 -66.21 -2.73 -14.53
N LEU A 129 -66.40 -2.72 -15.85
CA LEU A 129 -65.81 -3.71 -16.77
C LEU A 129 -64.28 -3.66 -16.78
N ASP A 130 -63.69 -2.46 -16.75
CA ASP A 130 -62.24 -2.30 -16.59
C ASP A 130 -61.74 -2.89 -15.26
N GLY A 131 -62.46 -2.64 -14.16
CA GLY A 131 -62.16 -3.22 -12.84
C GLY A 131 -62.26 -4.75 -12.79
N GLN A 132 -63.10 -5.34 -13.64
CA GLN A 132 -63.22 -6.79 -13.85
C GLN A 132 -62.18 -7.37 -14.84
N GLY A 133 -61.32 -6.54 -15.44
CA GLY A 133 -60.35 -6.95 -16.46
C GLY A 133 -60.94 -7.17 -17.87
N ARG A 134 -62.19 -6.74 -18.12
CA ARG A 134 -62.90 -6.88 -19.40
C ARG A 134 -62.72 -5.65 -20.29
N SER A 135 -61.46 -5.27 -20.54
CA SER A 135 -61.10 -4.00 -21.18
C SER A 135 -61.66 -3.80 -22.60
N ALA A 136 -61.81 -4.85 -23.40
CA ALA A 136 -62.37 -4.75 -24.74
C ALA A 136 -63.88 -4.42 -24.73
N GLU A 137 -64.61 -4.90 -23.72
CA GLU A 137 -66.02 -4.55 -23.53
C GLU A 137 -66.17 -3.14 -23.01
N ALA A 138 -65.32 -2.72 -22.06
CA ALA A 138 -65.28 -1.33 -21.59
C ALA A 138 -65.01 -0.34 -22.74
N GLU A 139 -64.06 -0.65 -23.62
CA GLU A 139 -63.78 0.14 -24.82
C GLU A 139 -65.02 0.28 -25.72
N ALA A 140 -65.74 -0.81 -25.97
CA ALA A 140 -66.95 -0.79 -26.78
C ALA A 140 -68.01 0.14 -26.17
N ILE A 141 -68.18 0.11 -24.84
CA ILE A 141 -69.10 1.01 -24.12
C ILE A 141 -68.67 2.47 -24.27
N TYR A 142 -67.40 2.82 -24.04
CA TYR A 142 -66.93 4.19 -24.18
C TYR A 142 -67.07 4.71 -25.62
N ARG A 143 -66.72 3.91 -26.64
CA ARG A 143 -66.87 4.31 -28.06
C ARG A 143 -68.33 4.48 -28.46
N GLN A 144 -69.24 3.64 -27.94
CA GLN A 144 -70.68 3.81 -28.15
C GLN A 144 -71.21 5.09 -27.50
N LEU A 145 -70.70 5.46 -26.32
CA LEU A 145 -71.04 6.73 -25.68
C LEU A 145 -70.52 7.91 -26.51
N ILE A 146 -69.26 7.88 -26.93
CA ILE A 146 -68.64 8.94 -27.75
C ILE A 146 -69.36 9.11 -29.11
N THR A 147 -69.85 8.03 -29.71
CA THR A 147 -70.61 8.10 -30.98
C THR A 147 -71.92 8.88 -30.81
N ARG A 148 -72.53 8.81 -29.62
CA ARG A 148 -73.77 9.53 -29.28
C ARG A 148 -73.50 10.93 -28.75
N GLU A 149 -72.46 11.07 -27.94
CA GLU A 149 -72.04 12.29 -27.27
C GLU A 149 -70.58 12.61 -27.59
N ALA A 150 -70.34 13.13 -28.80
CA ALA A 150 -68.97 13.41 -29.27
C ALA A 150 -68.20 14.38 -28.34
N GLY A 151 -68.91 15.24 -27.60
CA GLY A 151 -68.36 16.19 -26.63
C GLY A 151 -68.21 15.67 -25.20
N ASN A 152 -68.35 14.37 -24.93
CA ASN A 152 -68.22 13.86 -23.56
C ASN A 152 -66.73 13.72 -23.16
N THR A 153 -66.22 14.70 -22.41
CA THR A 153 -64.80 14.76 -21.97
C THR A 153 -64.40 13.52 -21.16
N VAL A 154 -65.25 13.08 -20.22
CA VAL A 154 -64.96 11.97 -19.31
C VAL A 154 -64.91 10.64 -20.07
N ALA A 155 -65.79 10.44 -21.05
CA ALA A 155 -65.77 9.27 -21.91
C ALA A 155 -64.48 9.18 -22.75
N HIS A 156 -64.02 10.29 -23.35
CA HIS A 156 -62.75 10.33 -24.09
C HIS A 156 -61.54 10.07 -23.17
N PHE A 157 -61.54 10.60 -21.95
CA PHE A 157 -60.48 10.36 -20.97
C PHE A 157 -60.44 8.89 -20.50
N ASN A 158 -61.58 8.30 -20.15
CA ASN A 158 -61.63 6.91 -19.69
C ASN A 158 -61.34 5.93 -20.85
N LEU A 159 -61.77 6.23 -22.07
CA LEU A 159 -61.32 5.49 -23.27
C LEU A 159 -59.80 5.56 -23.42
N ALA A 160 -59.20 6.73 -23.26
CA ALA A 160 -57.75 6.90 -23.35
C ALA A 160 -57.00 6.11 -22.26
N ALA A 161 -57.49 6.11 -21.02
CA ALA A 161 -56.92 5.34 -19.92
C ALA A 161 -57.02 3.82 -20.19
N ASN A 162 -58.18 3.35 -20.63
CA ASN A 162 -58.38 1.96 -21.04
C ASN A 162 -57.44 1.55 -22.18
N LEU A 163 -57.33 2.36 -23.24
CA LEU A 163 -56.41 2.10 -24.35
C LEU A 163 -54.94 2.10 -23.92
N THR A 164 -54.58 2.93 -22.93
CA THR A 164 -53.22 2.94 -22.33
C THR A 164 -52.94 1.61 -21.62
N MET A 165 -53.90 1.09 -20.83
CA MET A 165 -53.77 -0.22 -20.18
C MET A 165 -53.66 -1.37 -21.21
N GLN A 166 -54.32 -1.24 -22.35
CA GLN A 166 -54.20 -2.17 -23.48
C GLN A 166 -52.91 -1.97 -24.32
N ASN A 167 -52.03 -1.04 -23.94
CA ASN A 167 -50.82 -0.66 -24.68
C ASN A 167 -51.08 -0.14 -26.12
N ARG A 168 -52.28 0.37 -26.41
CA ARG A 168 -52.67 0.98 -27.69
C ARG A 168 -52.39 2.48 -27.69
N LEU A 169 -51.11 2.82 -27.51
CA LEU A 169 -50.68 4.17 -27.16
C LEU A 169 -51.06 5.29 -28.16
N PRO A 170 -51.01 5.10 -29.50
CA PRO A 170 -51.40 6.15 -30.44
C PRO A 170 -52.88 6.54 -30.35
N GLU A 171 -53.75 5.55 -30.12
CA GLU A 171 -55.19 5.78 -29.97
C GLU A 171 -55.51 6.39 -28.60
N ALA A 172 -54.78 5.99 -27.56
CA ALA A 172 -54.86 6.59 -26.24
C ALA A 172 -54.48 8.08 -26.28
N GLU A 173 -53.37 8.43 -26.93
CA GLU A 173 -52.95 9.81 -27.11
C GLU A 173 -54.02 10.62 -27.86
N ALA A 174 -54.55 10.10 -28.97
CA ALA A 174 -55.59 10.78 -29.73
C ALA A 174 -56.82 11.07 -28.84
N SER A 175 -57.22 10.11 -28.01
CA SER A 175 -58.37 10.21 -27.11
C SER A 175 -58.11 11.20 -25.96
N TYR A 176 -56.90 11.22 -25.37
CA TYR A 176 -56.52 12.24 -24.39
C TYR A 176 -56.52 13.65 -24.99
N ARG A 177 -56.02 13.82 -26.22
CA ARG A 177 -56.05 15.12 -26.91
C ARG A 177 -57.47 15.57 -27.22
N GLN A 178 -58.39 14.65 -27.55
CA GLN A 178 -59.81 14.98 -27.71
C GLN A 178 -60.44 15.44 -26.38
N ALA A 179 -60.18 14.74 -25.27
CA ALA A 179 -60.64 15.16 -23.95
C ALA A 179 -60.14 16.59 -23.61
N ILE A 180 -58.88 16.90 -23.91
CA ILE A 180 -58.28 18.23 -23.71
C ILE A 180 -58.89 19.28 -24.66
N ALA A 181 -59.18 18.92 -25.92
CA ALA A 181 -59.78 19.83 -26.89
C ALA A 181 -61.21 20.24 -26.48
N ILE A 182 -61.95 19.31 -25.89
CA ILE A 182 -63.30 19.55 -25.37
C ILE A 182 -63.25 20.36 -24.07
N ASN A 183 -62.39 19.98 -23.12
CA ASN A 183 -62.21 20.69 -21.85
C ASN A 183 -60.72 20.97 -21.57
N PRO A 184 -60.21 22.16 -21.97
CA PRO A 184 -58.81 22.54 -21.75
C PRO A 184 -58.39 22.66 -20.27
N ALA A 185 -59.34 22.73 -19.34
CA ALA A 185 -59.10 22.79 -17.90
C ALA A 185 -59.13 21.41 -17.22
N PHE A 186 -59.29 20.32 -17.98
CA PHE A 186 -59.36 18.98 -17.42
C PHE A 186 -57.96 18.45 -17.05
N SER A 187 -57.54 18.75 -15.82
CA SER A 187 -56.18 18.44 -15.32
C SER A 187 -55.79 16.97 -15.43
N PHE A 188 -56.73 16.03 -15.27
CA PHE A 188 -56.44 14.60 -15.34
C PHE A 188 -55.97 14.17 -16.74
N ALA A 189 -56.58 14.69 -17.80
CA ALA A 189 -56.16 14.37 -19.17
C ALA A 189 -54.78 14.96 -19.50
N HIS A 190 -54.49 16.19 -19.05
CA HIS A 190 -53.14 16.77 -19.19
C HIS A 190 -52.09 15.93 -18.45
N PHE A 191 -52.36 15.54 -17.21
CA PHE A 191 -51.42 14.73 -16.42
C PHE A 191 -51.15 13.37 -17.07
N ASN A 192 -52.20 12.62 -17.43
CA ASN A 192 -52.04 11.29 -18.01
C ASN A 192 -51.44 11.32 -19.43
N LEU A 193 -51.77 12.35 -20.23
CA LEU A 193 -51.11 12.56 -21.52
C LEU A 193 -49.61 12.86 -21.33
N GLY A 194 -49.26 13.72 -20.36
CA GLY A 194 -47.87 14.01 -20.02
C GLY A 194 -47.08 12.75 -19.63
N THR A 195 -47.66 11.91 -18.76
CA THR A 195 -47.05 10.63 -18.35
C THR A 195 -46.88 9.67 -19.51
N LEU A 196 -47.90 9.53 -20.39
CA LEU A 196 -47.83 8.69 -21.58
C LEU A 196 -46.71 9.16 -22.54
N LEU A 197 -46.62 10.47 -22.79
CA LEU A 197 -45.60 11.06 -23.66
C LEU A 197 -44.19 10.91 -23.05
N GLN A 198 -44.06 11.06 -21.73
CA GLN A 198 -42.81 10.86 -21.02
C GLN A 198 -42.34 9.40 -21.10
N GLY A 199 -43.24 8.43 -20.94
CA GLY A 199 -42.93 7.00 -21.14
C GLY A 199 -42.48 6.66 -22.57
N GLN A 200 -42.91 7.44 -23.56
CA GLN A 200 -42.44 7.35 -24.95
C GLN A 200 -41.17 8.19 -25.22
N ASN A 201 -40.56 8.78 -24.20
CA ASN A 201 -39.42 9.70 -24.31
C ASN A 201 -39.69 10.96 -25.17
N ARG A 202 -40.96 11.33 -25.37
CA ARG A 202 -41.39 12.55 -26.09
C ARG A 202 -41.44 13.75 -25.15
N LEU A 203 -40.30 14.05 -24.53
CA LEU A 203 -40.18 14.99 -23.42
C LEU A 203 -40.61 16.43 -23.77
N ALA A 204 -40.38 16.86 -25.02
CA ALA A 204 -40.77 18.19 -25.50
C ALA A 204 -42.29 18.42 -25.52
N GLU A 205 -43.07 17.34 -25.70
CA GLU A 205 -44.53 17.40 -25.68
C GLU A 205 -45.08 17.10 -24.27
N ALA A 206 -44.38 16.30 -23.47
CA ALA A 206 -44.79 16.00 -22.10
C ALA A 206 -44.66 17.22 -21.16
N GLU A 207 -43.62 18.04 -21.33
CA GLU A 207 -43.39 19.23 -20.50
C GLU A 207 -44.59 20.20 -20.44
N PRO A 208 -45.16 20.69 -21.57
CA PRO A 208 -46.29 21.60 -21.53
C PRO A 208 -47.54 20.98 -20.88
N CYS A 209 -47.72 19.66 -20.98
CA CYS A 209 -48.80 18.96 -20.29
C CYS A 209 -48.68 19.11 -18.76
N PHE A 210 -47.50 18.84 -18.19
CA PHE A 210 -47.29 18.99 -16.74
C PHE A 210 -47.31 20.46 -16.28
N ARG A 211 -46.80 21.41 -17.07
CA ARG A 211 -46.96 22.84 -16.78
C ARG A 211 -48.43 23.23 -16.71
N ARG A 212 -49.25 22.74 -17.63
CA ARG A 212 -50.69 23.00 -17.63
C ARG A 212 -51.39 22.39 -16.41
N VAL A 213 -50.96 21.22 -15.96
CA VAL A 213 -51.44 20.64 -14.68
C VAL A 213 -51.14 21.58 -13.51
N LEU A 214 -49.94 22.15 -13.44
CA LEU A 214 -49.56 23.08 -12.36
C LEU A 214 -50.26 24.45 -12.45
N GLU A 215 -50.65 24.89 -13.64
CA GLU A 215 -51.50 26.08 -13.81
C GLU A 215 -52.93 25.85 -13.30
N ILE A 216 -53.48 24.66 -13.53
CA ILE A 216 -54.85 24.30 -13.10
C ILE A 216 -54.88 23.89 -11.62
N ASN A 217 -53.88 23.11 -11.19
CA ASN A 217 -53.73 22.59 -9.83
C ASN A 217 -52.29 22.83 -9.32
N PRO A 218 -52.01 24.01 -8.75
CA PRO A 218 -50.68 24.37 -8.24
C PRO A 218 -50.16 23.49 -7.09
N GLY A 219 -51.01 22.67 -6.47
CA GLY A 219 -50.66 21.77 -5.36
C GLY A 219 -50.25 20.35 -5.79
N SER A 220 -50.21 20.06 -7.09
CA SER A 220 -49.93 18.71 -7.59
C SER A 220 -48.46 18.32 -7.44
N VAL A 221 -48.11 17.63 -6.35
CA VAL A 221 -46.76 17.07 -6.10
C VAL A 221 -46.29 16.19 -7.26
N ASN A 222 -47.17 15.34 -7.80
CA ASN A 222 -46.82 14.44 -8.89
C ASN A 222 -46.47 15.19 -10.18
N ALA A 223 -47.13 16.33 -10.45
CA ALA A 223 -46.78 17.16 -11.61
C ALA A 223 -45.43 17.85 -11.41
N TYR A 224 -45.12 18.31 -10.19
CA TYR A 224 -43.79 18.83 -9.86
C TYR A 224 -42.69 17.77 -10.01
N VAL A 225 -42.91 16.53 -9.54
CA VAL A 225 -41.94 15.43 -9.68
C VAL A 225 -41.68 15.12 -11.15
N ASN A 226 -42.72 14.90 -11.95
CA ASN A 226 -42.54 14.54 -13.37
C ASN A 226 -41.92 15.68 -14.18
N LEU A 227 -42.38 16.93 -14.00
CA LEU A 227 -41.82 18.08 -14.69
C LEU A 227 -40.34 18.31 -14.30
N SER A 228 -40.02 18.22 -13.01
CA SER A 228 -38.64 18.36 -12.54
C SER A 228 -37.75 17.24 -13.08
N GLY A 229 -38.26 16.00 -13.16
CA GLY A 229 -37.54 14.87 -13.74
C GLY A 229 -37.19 15.10 -15.22
N ILE A 230 -38.13 15.65 -15.99
CA ILE A 230 -37.89 16.06 -17.39
C ILE A 230 -36.78 17.11 -17.46
N LEU A 231 -36.88 18.18 -16.66
CA LEU A 231 -35.90 19.27 -16.65
C LEU A 231 -34.49 18.77 -16.25
N LEU A 232 -34.39 17.91 -15.25
CA LEU A 232 -33.13 17.30 -14.81
C LEU A 232 -32.51 16.42 -15.90
N THR A 233 -33.32 15.61 -16.59
CA THR A 233 -32.87 14.74 -17.69
C THR A 233 -32.35 15.56 -18.88
N GLN A 234 -32.94 16.73 -19.13
CA GLN A 234 -32.50 17.68 -20.16
C GLN A 234 -31.38 18.62 -19.68
N ALA A 235 -30.81 18.40 -18.50
CA ALA A 235 -29.78 19.26 -17.88
C ALA A 235 -30.19 20.73 -17.68
N ARG A 236 -31.50 21.03 -17.62
CA ARG A 236 -32.07 22.36 -17.33
C ARG A 236 -32.17 22.59 -15.83
N TYR A 237 -31.02 22.52 -15.15
CA TYR A 237 -30.94 22.48 -13.69
C TYR A 237 -31.47 23.74 -12.99
N ALA A 238 -31.26 24.93 -13.57
CA ALA A 238 -31.74 26.18 -12.98
C ALA A 238 -33.27 26.30 -12.99
N GLU A 239 -33.91 25.81 -14.05
CA GLU A 239 -35.38 25.75 -14.12
C GLU A 239 -35.94 24.70 -13.15
N ALA A 240 -35.29 23.54 -13.07
CA ALA A 240 -35.66 22.50 -12.10
C ALA A 240 -35.55 23.02 -10.66
N GLU A 241 -34.49 23.76 -10.34
CA GLU A 241 -34.30 24.38 -9.02
C GLU A 241 -35.43 25.35 -8.68
N ALA A 242 -35.77 26.28 -9.57
CA ALA A 242 -36.83 27.26 -9.34
C ALA A 242 -38.18 26.56 -9.10
N LEU A 243 -38.48 25.56 -9.92
CA LEU A 243 -39.71 24.76 -9.83
C LEU A 243 -39.79 23.96 -8.52
N LEU A 244 -38.70 23.31 -8.12
CA LEU A 244 -38.64 22.50 -6.89
C LEU A 244 -38.66 23.36 -5.62
N LYS A 245 -38.07 24.56 -5.66
CA LYS A 245 -38.19 25.56 -4.58
C LYS A 245 -39.64 26.04 -4.45
N GLN A 246 -40.34 26.27 -5.57
CA GLN A 246 -41.77 26.60 -5.57
C GLN A 246 -42.60 25.46 -4.97
N ALA A 247 -42.37 24.22 -5.39
CA ALA A 247 -43.07 23.05 -4.88
C ALA A 247 -42.90 22.88 -3.36
N SER A 248 -41.68 23.09 -2.87
CA SER A 248 -41.33 22.98 -1.44
C SER A 248 -41.99 24.04 -0.54
N ASN A 249 -42.54 25.12 -1.13
CA ASN A 249 -43.29 26.16 -0.44
C ASN A 249 -44.82 26.01 -0.56
N ALA A 250 -45.30 25.32 -1.60
CA ALA A 250 -46.72 25.21 -1.95
C ALA A 250 -47.37 23.87 -1.56
N ALA A 251 -46.59 22.83 -1.31
CA ALA A 251 -47.06 21.48 -1.01
C ALA A 251 -46.45 20.95 0.32
N PRO A 252 -47.03 19.88 0.91
CA PRO A 252 -46.41 19.21 2.06
C PRO A 252 -44.97 18.79 1.75
N VAL A 253 -44.09 18.87 2.76
CA VAL A 253 -42.68 18.53 2.62
C VAL A 253 -42.53 17.08 2.14
N SER A 254 -42.13 16.90 0.88
CA SER A 254 -41.90 15.57 0.26
C SER A 254 -40.40 15.27 0.21
N PRO A 255 -39.93 14.15 0.80
CA PRO A 255 -38.53 13.71 0.72
C PRO A 255 -38.01 13.62 -0.73
N GLN A 256 -38.87 13.15 -1.65
CA GLN A 256 -38.54 13.04 -3.07
C GLN A 256 -38.17 14.40 -3.69
N LEU A 257 -38.96 15.45 -3.38
CA LEU A 257 -38.72 16.79 -3.91
C LEU A 257 -37.44 17.42 -3.32
N LEU A 258 -37.18 17.21 -2.03
CA LEU A 258 -35.96 17.66 -1.36
C LEU A 258 -34.72 16.98 -1.97
N TRP A 259 -34.80 15.69 -2.26
CA TRP A 259 -33.75 14.92 -2.93
C TRP A 259 -33.47 15.45 -4.34
N MET A 260 -34.52 15.65 -5.15
CA MET A 260 -34.38 16.19 -6.50
C MET A 260 -33.79 17.60 -6.50
N LEU A 261 -34.19 18.45 -5.54
CA LEU A 261 -33.68 19.82 -5.41
C LEU A 261 -32.20 19.83 -5.03
N SER A 262 -31.82 19.00 -4.06
CA SER A 262 -30.43 18.84 -3.64
C SER A 262 -29.55 18.43 -4.84
N ASN A 263 -29.99 17.47 -5.65
CA ASN A 263 -29.27 17.06 -6.85
C ASN A 263 -29.21 18.15 -7.93
N ALA A 264 -30.29 18.90 -8.14
CA ALA A 264 -30.30 20.03 -9.08
C ALA A 264 -29.28 21.11 -8.71
N LEU A 265 -29.10 21.37 -7.41
CA LEU A 265 -28.13 22.33 -6.89
C LEU A 265 -26.69 21.81 -7.02
N LEU A 266 -26.45 20.53 -6.74
CA LEU A 266 -25.14 19.90 -6.91
C LEU A 266 -24.67 19.90 -8.36
N ALA A 267 -25.58 19.62 -9.31
CA ALA A 267 -25.29 19.68 -10.74
C ALA A 267 -24.87 21.09 -11.21
N GLN A 268 -25.28 22.13 -10.47
CA GLN A 268 -24.89 23.52 -10.70
C GLN A 268 -23.68 23.98 -9.86
N ALA A 269 -23.01 23.06 -9.17
CA ALA A 269 -21.92 23.35 -8.23
C ALA A 269 -22.33 24.28 -7.06
N LYS A 270 -23.63 24.34 -6.72
CA LYS A 270 -24.17 25.11 -5.58
C LYS A 270 -24.17 24.28 -4.29
N GLY A 271 -22.99 23.80 -3.88
CA GLY A 271 -22.83 22.87 -2.75
C GLY A 271 -23.40 23.38 -1.42
N ALA A 272 -23.20 24.67 -1.10
CA ALA A 272 -23.68 25.26 0.16
C ALA A 272 -25.22 25.34 0.24
N GLU A 273 -25.89 25.61 -0.90
CA GLU A 273 -27.36 25.55 -0.93
C GLU A 273 -27.83 24.09 -0.85
N ALA A 274 -27.20 23.17 -1.58
CA ALA A 274 -27.53 21.75 -1.55
C ALA A 274 -27.45 21.17 -0.13
N GLU A 275 -26.43 21.58 0.65
CA GLU A 275 -26.27 21.19 2.04
C GLU A 275 -27.51 21.47 2.89
N THR A 276 -28.10 22.66 2.75
CA THR A 276 -29.31 23.07 3.49
C THR A 276 -30.48 22.15 3.20
N TRP A 277 -30.65 21.75 1.93
CA TRP A 277 -31.74 20.88 1.50
C TRP A 277 -31.50 19.41 1.86
N LEU A 278 -30.25 18.95 1.84
CA LEU A 278 -29.87 17.61 2.32
C LEU A 278 -30.11 17.47 3.83
N TRP A 279 -29.84 18.51 4.62
CA TRP A 279 -30.19 18.51 6.05
C TRP A 279 -31.70 18.41 6.26
N ARG A 280 -32.49 19.20 5.52
CA ARG A 280 -33.95 19.14 5.58
C ARG A 280 -34.50 17.78 5.15
N LEU A 281 -33.85 17.12 4.19
CA LEU A 281 -34.17 15.75 3.80
C LEU A 281 -33.92 14.76 4.94
N LEU A 282 -32.79 14.89 5.64
CA LEU A 282 -32.46 14.04 6.78
C LEU A 282 -33.33 14.32 8.01
N GLU A 283 -33.92 15.51 8.16
CA GLU A 283 -34.93 15.77 9.19
C GLU A 283 -36.21 14.96 8.98
N VAL A 284 -36.64 14.82 7.71
CA VAL A 284 -37.87 14.11 7.35
C VAL A 284 -37.62 12.61 7.17
N GLN A 285 -36.45 12.24 6.65
CA GLN A 285 -36.03 10.87 6.41
C GLN A 285 -34.61 10.63 6.95
N PRO A 286 -34.45 10.49 8.28
CA PRO A 286 -33.14 10.31 8.91
C PRO A 286 -32.35 9.11 8.36
N ALA A 287 -33.07 8.08 7.88
CA ALA A 287 -32.52 6.84 7.33
C ALA A 287 -31.91 6.97 5.90
N HIS A 288 -31.95 8.14 5.25
CA HIS A 288 -31.54 8.28 3.85
C HIS A 288 -30.01 8.25 3.65
N THR A 289 -29.47 7.10 3.22
CA THR A 289 -28.03 6.83 3.16
C THR A 289 -27.30 7.68 2.12
N GLU A 290 -27.86 7.84 0.92
CA GLU A 290 -27.25 8.60 -0.18
C GLU A 290 -27.11 10.08 0.17
N ALA A 291 -28.12 10.66 0.83
CA ALA A 291 -28.08 12.04 1.28
C ALA A 291 -26.93 12.30 2.25
N ARG A 292 -26.67 11.37 3.20
CA ARG A 292 -25.53 11.46 4.13
C ARG A 292 -24.19 11.35 3.43
N ALA A 293 -24.05 10.40 2.50
CA ALA A 293 -22.81 10.21 1.74
C ALA A 293 -22.45 11.46 0.93
N ILE A 294 -23.44 12.06 0.26
CA ILE A 294 -23.26 13.31 -0.50
C ILE A 294 -22.95 14.48 0.44
N LEU A 295 -23.59 14.55 1.60
CA LEU A 295 -23.32 15.58 2.60
C LEU A 295 -21.88 15.48 3.14
N LEU A 296 -21.38 14.27 3.39
CA LEU A 296 -20.00 14.00 3.82
C LEU A 296 -18.97 14.51 2.79
N ASP A 297 -19.23 14.28 1.50
CA ASP A 297 -18.38 14.75 0.40
C ASP A 297 -18.46 16.28 0.21
N THR A 298 -19.68 16.83 0.30
CA THR A 298 -19.93 18.28 0.18
C THR A 298 -19.24 19.05 1.30
N LEU A 299 -19.34 18.59 2.55
CA LEU A 299 -18.65 19.21 3.70
C LEU A 299 -17.13 19.09 3.57
N GLY A 300 -16.63 17.93 3.13
CA GLY A 300 -15.20 17.69 2.98
C GLY A 300 -14.51 18.45 1.85
N SER A 301 -15.27 18.98 0.89
CA SER A 301 -14.73 19.76 -0.24
C SER A 301 -14.70 21.27 0.01
N GLN A 302 -15.41 21.76 1.06
CA GLN A 302 -15.53 23.20 1.34
C GLN A 302 -14.47 23.75 2.32
N ASP A 303 -13.55 22.93 2.83
CA ASP A 303 -12.42 23.32 3.72
C ASP A 303 -12.83 24.11 4.99
N ARG A 304 -14.10 24.04 5.38
CA ARG A 304 -14.67 24.72 6.56
C ARG A 304 -14.47 23.88 7.83
N LEU A 305 -13.22 23.70 8.23
CA LEU A 305 -12.82 22.80 9.32
C LEU A 305 -13.62 22.98 10.62
N VAL A 306 -13.90 24.21 11.06
CA VAL A 306 -14.59 24.48 12.34
C VAL A 306 -16.10 24.20 12.26
N GLN A 307 -16.74 24.50 11.13
CA GLN A 307 -18.17 24.22 10.96
C GLN A 307 -18.41 22.74 10.73
N ALA A 308 -17.50 22.10 9.98
CA ALA A 308 -17.55 20.67 9.67
C ALA A 308 -17.63 19.81 10.93
N ASP A 309 -16.89 20.10 12.00
CA ASP A 309 -16.97 19.35 13.26
C ASP A 309 -18.37 19.37 13.88
N SER A 310 -19.03 20.52 13.91
CA SER A 310 -20.41 20.62 14.43
C SER A 310 -21.41 19.86 13.56
N HIS A 311 -21.21 19.88 12.22
CA HIS A 311 -22.03 19.13 11.28
C HIS A 311 -21.78 17.61 11.38
N TYR A 312 -20.53 17.19 11.55
CA TYR A 312 -20.16 15.79 11.77
C TYR A 312 -20.71 15.28 13.10
N GLN A 313 -20.66 16.05 14.18
CA GLN A 313 -21.27 15.67 15.46
C GLN A 313 -22.81 15.53 15.34
N ARG A 314 -23.46 16.41 14.59
CA ARG A 314 -24.90 16.28 14.28
C ARG A 314 -25.21 15.01 13.48
N LEU A 315 -24.38 14.68 12.49
CA LEU A 315 -24.54 13.45 11.71
C LEU A 315 -24.32 12.19 12.57
N ILE A 316 -23.30 12.19 13.45
CA ILE A 316 -23.05 11.11 14.41
C ILE A 316 -24.25 10.94 15.35
N ALA A 317 -24.83 12.03 15.85
CA ALA A 317 -25.99 11.98 16.74
C ALA A 317 -27.25 11.47 16.03
N SER A 318 -27.36 11.64 14.70
CA SER A 318 -28.54 11.23 13.94
C SER A 318 -28.63 9.73 13.67
N VAL A 319 -27.50 9.01 13.71
CA VAL A 319 -27.43 7.56 13.44
C VAL A 319 -26.33 6.92 14.28
N THR A 320 -26.73 6.23 15.34
CA THR A 320 -25.80 5.63 16.32
C THR A 320 -25.56 4.13 16.11
N GLU A 321 -26.28 3.47 15.20
CA GLU A 321 -26.30 2.00 15.06
C GLU A 321 -25.87 1.50 13.67
N ASP A 322 -25.27 2.33 12.81
CA ASP A 322 -24.76 1.92 11.49
C ASP A 322 -23.22 1.88 11.48
N ALA A 323 -22.66 0.67 11.51
CA ALA A 323 -21.21 0.46 11.50
C ALA A 323 -20.54 0.99 10.23
N ASN A 324 -21.19 0.86 9.07
CA ASN A 324 -20.62 1.28 7.78
C ASN A 324 -20.58 2.81 7.68
N TRP A 325 -21.58 3.49 8.23
CA TRP A 325 -21.56 4.94 8.38
C TRP A 325 -20.36 5.42 9.22
N HIS A 326 -20.17 4.83 10.41
CA HIS A 326 -19.04 5.17 11.27
C HIS A 326 -17.69 4.91 10.60
N PHE A 327 -17.57 3.82 9.82
CA PHE A 327 -16.36 3.52 9.06
C PHE A 327 -16.07 4.58 7.98
N GLN A 328 -17.07 4.95 7.16
CA GLN A 328 -16.90 5.97 6.12
C GLN A 328 -16.54 7.34 6.70
N LEU A 329 -17.14 7.70 7.85
CA LEU A 329 -16.78 8.91 8.57
C LEU A 329 -15.33 8.85 9.09
N ALA A 330 -14.90 7.70 9.62
CA ALA A 330 -13.53 7.51 10.07
C ALA A 330 -12.51 7.65 8.93
N GLU A 331 -12.79 7.10 7.76
CA GLU A 331 -11.94 7.28 6.56
C GLU A 331 -11.84 8.76 6.17
N LYS A 332 -12.96 9.48 6.20
CA LYS A 332 -12.97 10.91 5.87
C LYS A 332 -12.16 11.73 6.88
N GLN A 333 -12.31 11.46 8.18
CA GLN A 333 -11.53 12.13 9.21
C GLN A 333 -10.03 11.82 9.08
N THR A 334 -9.68 10.59 8.68
CA THR A 334 -8.29 10.20 8.39
C THR A 334 -7.71 11.01 7.22
N GLN A 335 -8.47 11.21 6.14
CA GLN A 335 -8.06 12.07 5.01
C GLN A 335 -7.84 13.52 5.43
N LEU A 336 -8.68 14.04 6.33
CA LEU A 336 -8.57 15.38 6.91
C LEU A 336 -7.50 15.49 8.00
N ARG A 337 -6.80 14.40 8.34
CA ARG A 337 -5.79 14.29 9.41
C ARG A 337 -6.32 14.55 10.83
N HIS A 338 -7.62 14.41 11.04
CA HIS A 338 -8.28 14.45 12.35
C HIS A 338 -8.20 13.09 13.05
N MET A 339 -7.00 12.77 13.57
CA MET A 339 -6.67 11.41 14.01
C MET A 339 -7.46 10.94 15.23
N ALA A 340 -7.84 11.83 16.16
CA ALA A 340 -8.57 11.46 17.37
C ALA A 340 -10.02 11.07 17.05
N GLU A 341 -10.65 11.85 16.17
CA GLU A 341 -12.01 11.67 15.68
C GLU A 341 -12.10 10.40 14.83
N ALA A 342 -11.12 10.16 13.96
CA ALA A 342 -11.01 8.94 13.16
C ALA A 342 -10.97 7.68 14.07
N VAL A 343 -10.12 7.70 15.11
CA VAL A 343 -10.04 6.60 16.09
C VAL A 343 -11.39 6.36 16.78
N SER A 344 -12.06 7.41 17.24
CA SER A 344 -13.38 7.29 17.87
C SER A 344 -14.43 6.68 16.93
N CYS A 345 -14.41 7.08 15.66
CA CYS A 345 -15.33 6.56 14.65
C CYS A 345 -15.05 5.09 14.30
N TYR A 346 -13.78 4.69 14.13
CA TYR A 346 -13.43 3.28 13.95
C TYR A 346 -13.85 2.43 15.16
N GLN A 347 -13.64 2.92 16.38
CA GLN A 347 -14.09 2.24 17.59
C GLN A 347 -15.62 2.12 17.66
N ALA A 348 -16.37 3.14 17.22
CA ALA A 348 -17.82 3.07 17.13
C ALA A 348 -18.29 2.02 16.11
N ALA A 349 -17.66 1.98 14.93
CA ALA A 349 -17.93 0.95 13.92
C ALA A 349 -17.68 -0.47 14.47
N ILE A 350 -16.56 -0.67 15.18
CA ILE A 350 -16.20 -1.96 15.81
C ILE A 350 -17.16 -2.32 16.95
N ARG A 351 -17.62 -1.36 17.75
CA ARG A 351 -18.60 -1.63 18.82
C ARG A 351 -19.93 -2.17 18.27
N ILE A 352 -20.36 -1.63 17.13
CA ILE A 352 -21.61 -2.04 16.46
C ILE A 352 -21.40 -3.36 15.71
N LYS A 353 -20.27 -3.49 15.01
CA LYS A 353 -19.89 -4.68 14.25
C LYS A 353 -18.48 -5.16 14.66
N PRO A 354 -18.37 -6.05 15.66
CA PRO A 354 -17.08 -6.51 16.19
C PRO A 354 -16.20 -7.25 15.17
N ASP A 355 -16.82 -7.89 14.17
CA ASP A 355 -16.14 -8.64 13.10
C ASP A 355 -15.77 -7.77 11.88
N PHE A 356 -15.79 -6.43 12.02
CA PHE A 356 -15.48 -5.51 10.92
C PHE A 356 -13.96 -5.40 10.67
N VAL A 357 -13.45 -6.29 9.81
CA VAL A 357 -12.02 -6.43 9.47
C VAL A 357 -11.36 -5.11 9.07
N GLU A 358 -11.94 -4.37 8.14
CA GLU A 358 -11.37 -3.12 7.62
C GLU A 358 -11.27 -2.03 8.70
N ALA A 359 -12.23 -1.97 9.61
CA ALA A 359 -12.21 -1.03 10.73
C ALA A 359 -11.08 -1.34 11.72
N HIS A 360 -10.88 -2.62 12.07
CA HIS A 360 -9.75 -3.03 12.92
C HIS A 360 -8.40 -2.79 12.24
N PHE A 361 -8.27 -3.12 10.95
CA PHE A 361 -7.03 -2.95 10.19
C PHE A 361 -6.62 -1.47 10.09
N ASN A 362 -7.55 -0.60 9.70
CA ASN A 362 -7.30 0.84 9.56
C ASN A 362 -7.02 1.50 10.92
N LEU A 363 -7.73 1.09 11.98
CA LEU A 363 -7.46 1.53 13.35
C LEU A 363 -6.04 1.17 13.78
N GLY A 364 -5.59 -0.06 13.51
CA GLY A 364 -4.23 -0.51 13.79
C GLY A 364 -3.17 0.34 13.08
N GLY A 365 -3.41 0.71 11.82
CA GLY A 365 -2.53 1.60 11.05
C GLY A 365 -2.39 3.00 11.66
N ILE A 366 -3.49 3.62 12.10
CA ILE A 366 -3.45 4.93 12.77
C ILE A 366 -2.71 4.85 14.11
N GLN A 367 -2.93 3.78 14.87
CA GLN A 367 -2.28 3.56 16.16
C GLN A 367 -0.76 3.39 16.02
N ILE A 368 -0.28 2.76 14.94
CA ILE A 368 1.16 2.75 14.60
C ILE A 368 1.67 4.19 14.45
N GLY A 369 0.99 5.03 13.67
CA GLY A 369 1.38 6.42 13.45
C GLY A 369 1.38 7.28 14.72
N GLN A 370 0.59 6.91 15.73
CA GLN A 370 0.55 7.54 17.05
C GLN A 370 1.57 6.96 18.05
N GLY A 371 2.33 5.92 17.67
CA GLY A 371 3.24 5.20 18.55
C GLY A 371 2.55 4.30 19.58
N LEU A 372 1.25 4.03 19.44
CA LEU A 372 0.45 3.19 20.35
C LEU A 372 0.59 1.70 20.00
N THR A 373 1.81 1.17 20.09
CA THR A 373 2.18 -0.18 19.62
C THR A 373 1.33 -1.30 20.22
N ALA A 374 1.02 -1.26 21.52
CA ALA A 374 0.21 -2.28 22.19
C ALA A 374 -1.28 -2.24 21.79
N SER A 375 -1.80 -1.08 21.38
CA SER A 375 -3.15 -0.98 20.82
C SER A 375 -3.16 -1.51 19.39
N ALA A 376 -2.17 -1.13 18.58
CA ALA A 376 -2.03 -1.59 17.21
C ALA A 376 -1.91 -3.12 17.13
N GLU A 377 -1.11 -3.73 18.01
CA GLU A 377 -0.99 -5.18 18.10
C GLU A 377 -2.34 -5.85 18.34
N ARG A 378 -3.16 -5.32 19.27
CA ARG A 378 -4.50 -5.85 19.55
C ARG A 378 -5.42 -5.74 18.33
N SER A 379 -5.37 -4.61 17.62
CA SER A 379 -6.15 -4.41 16.39
C SER A 379 -5.76 -5.40 15.28
N PHE A 380 -4.47 -5.64 15.03
CA PHE A 380 -4.06 -6.63 14.03
C PHE A 380 -4.34 -8.07 14.46
N ARG A 381 -4.22 -8.40 15.75
CA ARG A 381 -4.63 -9.73 16.25
C ARG A 381 -6.14 -9.94 16.08
N ALA A 382 -6.97 -8.93 16.34
CA ALA A 382 -8.41 -9.00 16.08
C ALA A 382 -8.72 -9.25 14.60
N VAL A 383 -8.00 -8.59 13.67
CA VAL A 383 -8.10 -8.89 12.23
C VAL A 383 -7.79 -10.36 11.95
N LEU A 384 -6.73 -10.90 12.55
CA LEU A 384 -6.30 -12.29 12.32
C LEU A 384 -7.20 -13.34 13.01
N GLU A 385 -7.90 -12.97 14.09
CA GLU A 385 -8.93 -13.80 14.70
C GLU A 385 -10.15 -13.96 13.77
N ILE A 386 -10.52 -12.89 13.06
CA ILE A 386 -11.66 -12.88 12.12
C ILE A 386 -11.26 -13.46 10.76
N ASN A 387 -10.09 -13.08 10.25
CA ASN A 387 -9.53 -13.49 8.98
C ASN A 387 -8.04 -13.88 9.14
N PRO A 388 -7.76 -15.16 9.46
CA PRO A 388 -6.40 -15.65 9.64
C PRO A 388 -5.51 -15.53 8.39
N GLN A 389 -6.10 -15.38 7.20
CA GLN A 389 -5.35 -15.34 5.94
C GLN A 389 -4.97 -13.90 5.53
N HIS A 390 -5.24 -12.91 6.37
CA HIS A 390 -5.03 -11.50 6.04
C HIS A 390 -3.53 -11.12 6.05
N ALA A 391 -2.87 -11.29 4.90
CA ALA A 391 -1.43 -11.14 4.76
C ALA A 391 -0.85 -9.81 5.29
N TYR A 392 -1.50 -8.68 5.01
CA TYR A 392 -1.03 -7.36 5.48
C TYR A 392 -1.18 -7.17 7.00
N ALA A 393 -2.11 -7.86 7.65
CA ALA A 393 -2.25 -7.81 9.10
C ALA A 393 -1.12 -8.61 9.76
N HIS A 394 -0.79 -9.76 9.18
CA HIS A 394 0.38 -10.55 9.56
C HIS A 394 1.70 -9.77 9.42
N ILE A 395 1.88 -8.98 8.35
CA ILE A 395 3.07 -8.14 8.19
C ILE A 395 3.13 -7.00 9.19
N ASN A 396 2.04 -6.25 9.37
CA ASN A 396 2.03 -5.17 10.35
C ASN A 396 2.25 -5.69 11.78
N LEU A 397 1.69 -6.87 12.09
CA LEU A 397 1.96 -7.57 13.35
C LEU A 397 3.43 -8.00 13.44
N ALA A 398 4.02 -8.57 12.39
CA ALA A 398 5.42 -8.99 12.37
C ALA A 398 6.38 -7.81 12.65
N LEU A 399 6.14 -6.66 12.02
CA LEU A 399 6.94 -5.44 12.24
C LEU A 399 6.81 -4.91 13.67
N LEU A 400 5.59 -4.91 14.24
CA LEU A 400 5.36 -4.54 15.64
C LEU A 400 6.09 -5.48 16.61
N LEU A 401 5.98 -6.79 16.39
CA LEU A 401 6.63 -7.82 17.20
C LEU A 401 8.16 -7.73 17.10
N MET A 402 8.69 -7.43 15.92
CA MET A 402 10.12 -7.17 15.70
C MET A 402 10.58 -5.96 16.53
N GLY A 403 9.84 -4.85 16.51
CA GLY A 403 10.12 -3.67 17.35
C GLY A 403 10.03 -3.94 18.86
N GLN A 404 9.24 -4.92 19.27
CA GLN A 404 9.16 -5.41 20.66
C GLN A 404 10.22 -6.48 21.00
N HIS A 405 11.13 -6.80 20.08
CA HIS A 405 12.13 -7.87 20.19
C HIS A 405 11.55 -9.29 20.37
N LYS A 406 10.28 -9.51 20.01
CA LYS A 406 9.63 -10.84 19.97
C LYS A 406 9.90 -11.54 18.64
N LEU A 407 11.18 -11.80 18.37
CA LEU A 407 11.66 -12.12 17.03
C LEU A 407 11.08 -13.43 16.47
N GLU A 408 10.93 -14.48 17.28
CA GLU A 408 10.38 -15.76 16.79
C GLU A 408 8.91 -15.64 16.37
N GLU A 409 8.10 -14.94 17.15
CA GLU A 409 6.70 -14.66 16.81
C GLU A 409 6.59 -13.75 15.58
N ALA A 410 7.46 -12.73 15.48
CA ALA A 410 7.56 -11.89 14.28
C ALA A 410 7.86 -12.71 13.02
N GLY A 411 8.82 -13.64 13.11
CA GLY A 411 9.19 -14.52 12.00
C GLY A 411 8.05 -15.47 11.60
N ALA A 412 7.30 -16.01 12.56
CA ALA A 412 6.13 -16.83 12.29
C ALA A 412 5.02 -16.04 11.58
N SER A 413 4.69 -14.84 12.08
CA SER A 413 3.69 -13.98 11.46
C SER A 413 4.10 -13.57 10.04
N CYS A 414 5.38 -13.24 9.83
CA CYS A 414 5.90 -12.89 8.50
C CYS A 414 5.83 -14.06 7.51
N ARG A 415 6.14 -15.30 7.95
CA ARG A 415 5.99 -16.50 7.11
C ARG A 415 4.53 -16.75 6.72
N SER A 416 3.58 -16.58 7.66
CA SER A 416 2.15 -16.66 7.35
C SER A 416 1.72 -15.63 6.29
N ALA A 417 2.23 -14.40 6.37
CA ALA A 417 1.97 -13.41 5.33
C ALA A 417 2.48 -13.83 3.94
N ILE A 418 3.67 -14.44 3.88
CA ILE A 418 4.27 -14.95 2.63
C ILE A 418 3.46 -16.12 2.07
N GLU A 419 2.97 -17.03 2.92
CA GLU A 419 2.10 -18.14 2.50
C GLU A 419 0.83 -17.63 1.80
N HIS A 420 0.27 -16.52 2.28
CA HIS A 420 -0.97 -15.94 1.73
C HIS A 420 -0.75 -14.91 0.61
N ALA A 421 0.46 -14.36 0.46
CA ALA A 421 0.83 -13.44 -0.60
C ALA A 421 2.27 -13.70 -1.09
N PRO A 422 2.54 -14.85 -1.75
CA PRO A 422 3.89 -15.28 -2.09
C PRO A 422 4.56 -14.40 -3.16
N GLN A 423 3.79 -13.57 -3.85
CA GLN A 423 4.27 -12.63 -4.87
C GLN A 423 4.69 -11.26 -4.29
N ALA A 424 4.54 -11.05 -2.98
CA ALA A 424 4.96 -9.81 -2.33
C ALA A 424 6.46 -9.87 -1.94
N GLY A 425 7.35 -9.47 -2.86
CA GLY A 425 8.81 -9.46 -2.65
C GLY A 425 9.24 -8.74 -1.36
N ASP A 426 8.52 -7.69 -0.98
CA ASP A 426 8.73 -6.93 0.27
C ASP A 426 8.65 -7.79 1.53
N PHE A 427 7.79 -8.81 1.55
CA PHE A 427 7.60 -9.64 2.74
C PHE A 427 8.83 -10.50 3.00
N TYR A 428 9.52 -10.93 1.94
CA TYR A 428 10.78 -11.64 2.07
C TYR A 428 11.92 -10.73 2.57
N CYS A 429 11.91 -9.44 2.23
CA CYS A 429 12.86 -8.47 2.78
C CYS A 429 12.65 -8.26 4.29
N ILE A 430 11.38 -8.14 4.71
CA ILE A 430 11.02 -8.05 6.13
C ILE A 430 11.44 -9.34 6.86
N LEU A 431 11.16 -10.51 6.28
CA LEU A 431 11.61 -11.79 6.84
C LEU A 431 13.14 -11.84 6.98
N ALA A 432 13.88 -11.40 5.96
CA ALA A 432 15.34 -11.34 6.02
C ALA A 432 15.83 -10.44 7.17
N SER A 433 15.21 -9.28 7.38
CA SER A 433 15.52 -8.39 8.50
C SER A 433 15.25 -9.02 9.87
N ILE A 434 14.12 -9.75 10.02
CA ILE A 434 13.80 -10.48 11.24
C ILE A 434 14.81 -11.60 11.49
N LEU A 435 15.13 -12.40 10.47
CA LEU A 435 16.09 -13.50 10.55
C LEU A 435 17.51 -13.02 10.89
N LYS A 436 17.94 -11.88 10.33
CA LYS A 436 19.20 -11.22 10.72
C LYS A 436 19.20 -10.85 12.20
N SER A 437 18.10 -10.29 12.70
CA SER A 437 17.95 -9.94 14.13
C SER A 437 17.97 -11.18 15.03
N GLN A 438 17.57 -12.35 14.52
CA GLN A 438 17.67 -13.65 15.21
C GLN A 438 19.07 -14.29 15.12
N GLY A 439 19.99 -13.71 14.33
CA GLY A 439 21.29 -14.32 14.04
C GLY A 439 21.27 -15.43 12.98
N LYS A 440 20.13 -15.66 12.30
CA LYS A 440 19.96 -16.67 11.25
C LYS A 440 20.36 -16.11 9.88
N ILE A 441 21.65 -15.84 9.71
CA ILE A 441 22.19 -15.11 8.55
C ILE A 441 21.94 -15.85 7.23
N ALA A 442 22.18 -17.17 7.18
CA ALA A 442 21.99 -17.97 5.96
C ALA A 442 20.52 -17.97 5.49
N ASP A 443 19.57 -18.11 6.42
CA ASP A 443 18.14 -18.05 6.10
C ASP A 443 17.74 -16.66 5.60
N ALA A 444 18.34 -15.61 6.14
CA ALA A 444 18.10 -14.24 5.70
C ALA A 444 18.59 -14.00 4.26
N GLU A 445 19.76 -14.52 3.89
CA GLU A 445 20.26 -14.44 2.51
C GLU A 445 19.36 -15.20 1.54
N GLN A 446 18.87 -16.37 1.93
CA GLN A 446 17.91 -17.12 1.13
C GLN A 446 16.61 -16.32 0.94
N ALA A 447 16.12 -15.64 1.98
CA ALA A 447 14.95 -14.77 1.85
C ALA A 447 15.20 -13.59 0.90
N LEU A 448 16.36 -12.93 0.93
CA LEU A 448 16.71 -11.85 -0.01
C LEU A 448 16.77 -12.37 -1.47
N LYS A 449 17.30 -13.58 -1.67
CA LYS A 449 17.28 -14.23 -2.98
C LYS A 449 15.85 -14.46 -3.48
N GLN A 450 14.97 -15.00 -2.64
CA GLN A 450 13.56 -15.19 -2.99
C GLN A 450 12.86 -13.85 -3.30
N ALA A 451 13.17 -12.79 -2.55
CA ALA A 451 12.64 -11.45 -2.81
C ALA A 451 12.93 -10.99 -4.25
N LEU A 452 14.17 -11.18 -4.72
CA LEU A 452 14.60 -10.80 -6.07
C LEU A 452 14.05 -11.73 -7.18
N GLU A 453 13.84 -13.01 -6.88
CA GLU A 453 13.21 -13.94 -7.82
C GLU A 453 11.74 -13.57 -8.07
N VAL A 454 11.04 -13.11 -7.03
CA VAL A 454 9.63 -12.72 -7.08
C VAL A 454 9.43 -11.31 -7.66
N ASP A 455 10.22 -10.34 -7.20
CA ASP A 455 10.14 -8.95 -7.67
C ASP A 455 11.55 -8.39 -7.93
N PRO A 456 12.07 -8.56 -9.16
CA PRO A 456 13.37 -8.01 -9.55
C PRO A 456 13.45 -6.48 -9.46
N GLY A 457 12.33 -5.76 -9.56
CA GLY A 457 12.28 -4.30 -9.50
C GLY A 457 12.48 -3.74 -8.09
N LEU A 458 12.34 -4.60 -7.07
CA LEU A 458 12.47 -4.20 -5.66
C LEU A 458 13.90 -3.75 -5.30
N ILE A 459 14.90 -4.15 -6.08
CA ILE A 459 16.29 -3.76 -5.90
C ILE A 459 16.50 -2.23 -5.94
N ASP A 460 15.67 -1.51 -6.69
CA ASP A 460 15.72 -0.05 -6.79
C ASP A 460 15.00 0.65 -5.61
N GLN A 461 14.24 -0.12 -4.81
CA GLN A 461 13.42 0.38 -3.71
C GLN A 461 13.93 -0.07 -2.32
N ARG A 462 14.82 -1.08 -2.27
CA ARG A 462 15.41 -1.62 -1.04
C ARG A 462 16.94 -1.73 -1.15
N LEU A 463 17.66 -0.80 -0.50
CA LEU A 463 19.13 -0.77 -0.57
C LEU A 463 19.77 -2.05 -0.02
N GLU A 464 19.15 -2.70 0.95
CA GLU A 464 19.64 -3.97 1.49
C GLU A 464 19.71 -5.10 0.45
N LEU A 465 18.76 -5.15 -0.50
CA LEU A 465 18.80 -6.10 -1.62
C LEU A 465 19.91 -5.75 -2.60
N ALA A 466 20.03 -4.45 -2.91
CA ALA A 466 21.10 -3.95 -3.77
C ALA A 466 22.48 -4.28 -3.19
N SER A 467 22.70 -4.02 -1.91
CA SER A 467 23.92 -4.35 -1.18
C SER A 467 24.20 -5.85 -1.18
N TRP A 468 23.18 -6.70 -0.97
CA TRP A 468 23.34 -8.15 -1.06
C TRP A 468 23.77 -8.60 -2.46
N LYS A 469 23.15 -8.06 -3.53
CA LYS A 469 23.56 -8.34 -4.92
C LYS A 469 25.01 -7.90 -5.17
N LEU A 470 25.38 -6.68 -4.76
CA LEU A 470 26.73 -6.14 -4.93
C LEU A 470 27.77 -7.01 -4.21
N PHE A 471 27.47 -7.51 -3.01
CA PHE A 471 28.34 -8.42 -2.28
C PHE A 471 28.56 -9.74 -3.06
N ASN A 472 27.50 -10.34 -3.58
CA ASN A 472 27.60 -11.54 -4.41
C ASN A 472 28.40 -11.31 -5.70
N MET A 473 28.22 -10.15 -6.34
CA MET A 473 29.01 -9.79 -7.53
C MET A 473 30.50 -9.65 -7.21
N VAL A 474 30.85 -9.06 -6.06
CA VAL A 474 32.24 -8.90 -5.60
C VAL A 474 32.94 -10.23 -5.32
N GLU A 475 32.21 -11.21 -4.77
CA GLU A 475 32.79 -12.54 -4.51
C GLU A 475 32.93 -13.40 -5.79
N ASN A 476 32.24 -13.03 -6.88
CA ASN A 476 32.23 -13.79 -8.13
C ASN A 476 33.39 -13.40 -9.06
N GLN A 477 34.24 -14.38 -9.41
CA GLN A 477 35.40 -14.21 -10.29
C GLN A 477 35.03 -13.78 -11.71
N ALA A 478 33.87 -14.24 -12.20
CA ALA A 478 33.41 -13.93 -13.55
C ALA A 478 32.91 -12.49 -13.69
N THR A 479 32.78 -11.76 -12.58
CA THR A 479 32.34 -10.38 -12.59
C THR A 479 33.44 -9.49 -13.17
N ASP A 480 33.13 -8.83 -14.29
CA ASP A 480 33.96 -7.77 -14.85
C ASP A 480 34.05 -6.58 -13.87
N PRO A 481 35.25 -6.09 -13.51
CA PRO A 481 35.41 -4.99 -12.56
C PRO A 481 34.71 -3.69 -12.98
N GLN A 482 34.59 -3.41 -14.28
CA GLN A 482 33.91 -2.20 -14.77
C GLN A 482 32.39 -2.35 -14.67
N ALA A 483 31.83 -3.52 -15.01
CA ALA A 483 30.43 -3.83 -14.79
C ALA A 483 30.05 -3.76 -13.29
N LEU A 484 30.93 -4.28 -12.42
CA LEU A 484 30.76 -4.16 -10.97
C LEU A 484 30.73 -2.69 -10.54
N PHE A 485 31.69 -1.89 -10.97
CA PHE A 485 31.74 -0.46 -10.65
C PHE A 485 30.51 0.31 -11.17
N ALA A 486 30.06 0.00 -12.39
CA ALA A 486 28.86 0.59 -12.97
C ALA A 486 27.61 0.28 -12.14
N GLU A 487 27.48 -0.94 -11.62
CA GLU A 487 26.34 -1.31 -10.76
C GLU A 487 26.39 -0.56 -9.42
N HIS A 488 27.57 -0.40 -8.79
CA HIS A 488 27.71 0.44 -7.60
C HIS A 488 27.25 1.88 -7.87
N CYS A 489 27.70 2.47 -8.98
CA CYS A 489 27.31 3.83 -9.36
C CYS A 489 25.80 3.93 -9.61
N ARG A 490 25.20 2.93 -10.27
CA ARG A 490 23.75 2.88 -10.52
C ARG A 490 22.96 2.90 -9.21
N ILE A 491 23.35 2.06 -8.25
CA ILE A 491 22.73 2.03 -6.91
C ILE A 491 22.93 3.36 -6.19
N GLY A 492 24.13 3.92 -6.21
CA GLY A 492 24.39 5.25 -5.66
C GLY A 492 23.48 6.33 -6.26
N ASP A 493 23.35 6.39 -7.59
CA ASP A 493 22.49 7.36 -8.26
C ASP A 493 21.00 7.22 -7.88
N ILE A 494 20.50 5.99 -7.69
CA ILE A 494 19.11 5.76 -7.24
C ILE A 494 18.84 6.36 -5.87
N TYR A 495 19.74 6.13 -4.90
CA TYR A 495 19.51 6.53 -3.51
C TYR A 495 20.02 7.94 -3.17
N GLU A 496 20.85 8.53 -4.02
CA GLU A 496 21.53 9.79 -3.72
C GLU A 496 21.20 10.93 -4.67
N ALA A 497 20.89 10.68 -5.96
CA ALA A 497 20.83 11.74 -6.96
C ALA A 497 19.85 12.87 -6.59
N GLY A 498 18.67 12.52 -6.04
CA GLY A 498 17.67 13.48 -5.59
C GLY A 498 18.06 14.28 -4.32
N LEU A 499 19.12 13.88 -3.62
CA LEU A 499 19.59 14.52 -2.39
C LEU A 499 20.76 15.50 -2.62
N ARG A 500 21.47 15.39 -3.75
CA ARG A 500 22.72 16.14 -4.01
C ARG A 500 22.54 17.65 -3.96
N ASP A 501 21.47 18.16 -4.58
CA ASP A 501 21.16 19.60 -4.60
C ASP A 501 20.73 20.12 -3.22
N ALA A 502 20.28 19.22 -2.34
CA ALA A 502 19.81 19.51 -0.99
C ALA A 502 20.87 19.24 0.10
N TRP A 503 22.10 18.88 -0.27
CA TRP A 503 23.16 18.65 0.71
C TRP A 503 23.41 19.89 1.57
N PRO A 504 23.58 19.72 2.89
CA PRO A 504 23.63 20.83 3.81
C PRO A 504 24.88 21.70 3.60
N ARG A 505 24.73 23.01 3.79
CA ARG A 505 25.88 23.88 4.04
C ARG A 505 26.38 23.65 5.46
N HIS A 506 27.40 22.81 5.59
CA HIS A 506 27.98 22.48 6.89
C HIS A 506 28.48 23.73 7.63
N GLN A 507 28.02 23.90 8.86
CA GLN A 507 28.37 25.04 9.73
C GLN A 507 29.59 24.76 10.61
N ASN A 508 30.27 23.62 10.41
CA ASN A 508 31.46 23.26 11.17
C ASN A 508 32.54 24.36 11.04
N GLN A 509 33.17 24.71 12.16
CA GLN A 509 34.23 25.73 12.20
C GLN A 509 35.41 25.31 11.32
N ARG A 510 35.75 26.09 10.29
CA ARG A 510 36.90 25.86 9.38
C ARG A 510 38.25 26.24 10.00
N ASP A 511 38.56 25.68 11.16
CA ASP A 511 39.88 25.78 11.78
C ASP A 511 40.72 24.54 11.42
N PRO A 512 41.81 24.66 10.63
CA PRO A 512 42.65 23.54 10.23
C PRO A 512 43.29 22.76 11.38
N GLN A 513 43.44 23.36 12.57
CA GLN A 513 44.17 22.82 13.72
C GLN A 513 43.28 22.45 14.91
N LYS A 514 41.96 22.65 14.81
CA LYS A 514 41.05 22.27 15.90
C LYS A 514 41.12 20.77 16.22
N GLN A 515 40.68 20.41 17.43
CA GLN A 515 40.36 19.03 17.77
C GLN A 515 39.21 18.55 16.87
N LEU A 516 39.42 17.46 16.13
CA LEU A 516 38.45 16.92 15.16
C LEU A 516 37.41 16.05 15.86
N ARG A 517 36.14 16.23 15.54
CA ARG A 517 35.08 15.29 15.95
C ARG A 517 34.92 14.22 14.88
N VAL A 518 35.33 13.00 15.19
CA VAL A 518 35.33 11.87 14.24
C VAL A 518 34.29 10.85 14.65
N GLY A 519 33.28 10.66 13.80
CA GLY A 519 32.20 9.70 14.00
C GLY A 519 32.49 8.38 13.32
N PHE A 520 32.35 7.25 14.01
CA PHE A 520 32.39 5.92 13.40
C PHE A 520 30.99 5.30 13.43
N VAL A 521 30.50 4.87 12.28
CA VAL A 521 29.19 4.21 12.13
C VAL A 521 29.42 2.75 11.78
N SER A 522 28.88 1.84 12.60
CA SER A 522 29.06 0.40 12.38
C SER A 522 28.02 -0.43 13.11
N ALA A 523 27.62 -1.54 12.49
CA ALA A 523 26.86 -2.60 13.16
C ALA A 523 27.75 -3.70 13.78
N ASP A 524 29.07 -3.59 13.58
CA ASP A 524 30.00 -4.71 13.69
C ASP A 524 31.01 -4.56 14.85
N LEU A 525 30.76 -3.63 15.78
CA LEU A 525 31.56 -3.43 17.00
C LEU A 525 31.21 -4.41 18.12
N CYS A 526 31.05 -5.68 17.74
CA CYS A 526 30.75 -6.84 18.58
C CYS A 526 31.70 -8.00 18.21
N ASN A 527 31.39 -9.25 18.56
CA ASN A 527 32.14 -10.45 18.17
C ASN A 527 32.04 -10.70 16.66
N HIS A 528 32.76 -9.86 15.92
CA HIS A 528 32.78 -9.77 14.48
C HIS A 528 34.20 -9.45 13.97
N ALA A 529 34.46 -9.77 12.70
CA ALA A 529 35.78 -9.57 12.10
C ALA A 529 36.23 -8.11 12.13
N VAL A 530 35.33 -7.15 11.83
CA VAL A 530 35.62 -5.70 11.84
C VAL A 530 36.15 -5.26 13.21
N ALA A 531 35.49 -5.64 14.31
CA ALA A 531 35.92 -5.30 15.67
C ALA A 531 37.36 -5.75 15.95
N SER A 532 37.75 -6.93 15.44
CA SER A 532 39.11 -7.49 15.64
C SER A 532 40.21 -6.64 15.00
N PHE A 533 39.89 -5.88 13.94
CA PHE A 533 40.82 -4.99 13.25
C PHE A 533 40.75 -3.55 13.73
N ILE A 534 39.55 -3.04 14.03
CA ILE A 534 39.35 -1.63 14.37
C ILE A 534 39.62 -1.33 15.85
N GLU A 535 39.36 -2.26 16.77
CA GLU A 535 39.54 -2.03 18.22
C GLU A 535 40.97 -1.56 18.57
N PRO A 536 42.07 -2.19 18.08
CA PRO A 536 43.42 -1.73 18.39
C PRO A 536 43.70 -0.30 17.91
N VAL A 537 43.11 0.11 16.79
CA VAL A 537 43.25 1.49 16.27
C VAL A 537 42.46 2.46 17.15
N LEU A 538 41.23 2.10 17.51
CA LEU A 538 40.35 2.87 18.40
C LEU A 538 40.98 3.07 19.78
N GLU A 539 41.69 2.07 20.32
CA GLU A 539 42.41 2.19 21.59
C GLU A 539 43.46 3.32 21.57
N HIS A 540 44.22 3.44 20.48
CA HIS A 540 45.17 4.54 20.31
C HIS A 540 44.50 5.89 20.03
N LEU A 541 43.40 5.91 19.27
CA LEU A 541 42.62 7.14 19.04
C LEU A 541 41.95 7.65 20.33
N ALA A 542 41.52 6.76 21.23
CA ALA A 542 40.95 7.15 22.52
C ALA A 542 41.95 7.90 23.41
N ALA A 543 43.24 7.64 23.25
CA ALA A 543 44.32 8.31 23.96
C ALA A 543 44.82 9.60 23.25
N ALA A 544 44.35 9.88 22.04
CA ALA A 544 44.76 11.06 21.28
C ALA A 544 44.05 12.33 21.76
N ASN A 545 44.78 13.44 21.81
CA ASN A 545 44.23 14.73 22.24
C ASN A 545 43.65 15.57 21.09
N ASP A 546 44.00 15.27 19.84
CA ASP A 546 43.61 16.04 18.66
C ASP A 546 42.35 15.50 17.94
N VAL A 547 41.80 14.38 18.45
CA VAL A 547 40.58 13.73 17.94
C VAL A 547 39.62 13.42 19.10
N ALA A 548 38.36 13.81 18.95
CA ALA A 548 37.25 13.39 19.79
C ALA A 548 36.42 12.35 19.03
N VAL A 549 36.41 11.10 19.52
CA VAL A 549 35.74 9.97 18.86
C VAL A 549 34.28 9.86 19.30
N TYR A 550 33.38 9.73 18.33
CA TYR A 550 31.96 9.44 18.48
C TYR A 550 31.65 8.08 17.86
N ILE A 551 30.98 7.20 18.58
CA ILE A 551 30.56 5.89 18.07
C ILE A 551 29.05 5.85 17.87
N TYR A 552 28.62 5.49 16.67
CA TYR A 552 27.22 5.24 16.30
C TYR A 552 27.05 3.75 16.03
N TYR A 553 26.62 3.02 17.07
CA TYR A 553 26.48 1.57 17.04
C TYR A 553 25.10 1.15 16.53
N ASN A 554 25.07 0.51 15.36
CA ASN A 554 23.84 0.17 14.63
C ASN A 554 23.43 -1.30 14.78
N ASN A 555 23.57 -1.86 15.98
CA ASN A 555 23.16 -3.24 16.26
C ASN A 555 22.54 -3.31 17.67
N SER A 556 21.61 -4.24 17.87
CA SER A 556 20.95 -4.48 19.15
C SER A 556 21.70 -5.46 20.04
N VAL A 557 22.58 -6.29 19.46
CA VAL A 557 23.40 -7.25 20.20
C VAL A 557 24.50 -6.50 20.93
N GLU A 558 24.70 -6.75 22.23
CA GLU A 558 25.86 -6.25 22.98
C GLU A 558 26.54 -7.43 23.66
N ASP A 559 27.84 -7.60 23.41
CA ASP A 559 28.67 -8.65 23.98
C ASP A 559 29.92 -8.07 24.66
N GLU A 560 30.79 -8.96 25.15
CA GLU A 560 32.02 -8.57 25.84
C GLU A 560 32.92 -7.63 25.02
N ILE A 561 32.98 -7.80 23.69
CA ILE A 561 33.74 -6.91 22.81
C ILE A 561 33.09 -5.53 22.78
N THR A 562 31.77 -5.49 22.62
CA THR A 562 30.99 -4.25 22.60
C THR A 562 31.21 -3.45 23.89
N TYR A 563 31.08 -4.10 25.06
CA TYR A 563 31.31 -3.46 26.36
C TYR A 563 32.75 -2.98 26.53
N ARG A 564 33.73 -3.75 26.05
CA ARG A 564 35.15 -3.42 26.12
C ARG A 564 35.51 -2.21 25.25
N ILE A 565 34.95 -2.08 24.05
CA ILE A 565 35.16 -0.90 23.21
C ILE A 565 34.43 0.30 23.83
N ARG A 566 33.16 0.11 24.22
CA ARG A 566 32.31 1.17 24.79
C ARG A 566 32.92 1.82 26.05
N SER A 567 33.58 1.06 26.91
CA SER A 567 34.18 1.59 28.15
C SER A 567 35.27 2.64 27.91
N ARG A 568 35.83 2.72 26.69
CA ARG A 568 36.88 3.67 26.32
C ARG A 568 36.35 5.01 25.79
N PHE A 569 35.07 5.09 25.42
CA PHE A 569 34.51 6.26 24.74
C PHE A 569 33.35 6.87 25.53
N LYS A 570 33.43 8.19 25.75
CA LYS A 570 32.33 8.94 26.38
C LYS A 570 31.12 9.08 25.45
N GLN A 571 31.36 9.14 24.15
CA GLN A 571 30.35 9.38 23.12
C GLN A 571 29.98 8.07 22.42
N TRP A 572 29.07 7.31 23.03
CA TRP A 572 28.54 6.07 22.46
C TRP A 572 27.03 6.18 22.27
N ARG A 573 26.57 6.07 21.03
CA ARG A 573 25.16 6.19 20.64
C ARG A 573 24.67 4.88 20.06
N LYS A 574 23.61 4.32 20.64
CA LYS A 574 22.88 3.22 20.04
C LYS A 574 21.92 3.78 19.01
N VAL A 575 22.09 3.38 17.75
CA VAL A 575 21.33 3.95 16.62
C VAL A 575 20.51 2.91 15.86
N ALA A 576 20.54 1.64 16.28
CA ALA A 576 19.76 0.56 15.68
C ALA A 576 18.26 0.88 15.53
N GLY A 577 17.67 1.57 16.52
CA GLY A 577 16.26 1.96 16.50
C GLY A 577 15.93 3.30 15.83
N LEU A 578 16.93 4.01 15.30
CA LEU A 578 16.71 5.30 14.64
C LEU A 578 16.41 5.11 13.15
N SER A 579 15.54 5.97 12.59
CA SER A 579 15.46 6.15 11.14
C SER A 579 16.75 6.80 10.62
N ASP A 580 17.03 6.70 9.32
CA ASP A 580 18.19 7.37 8.74
C ASP A 580 18.10 8.90 8.87
N ALA A 581 16.89 9.47 8.79
CA ALA A 581 16.67 10.90 9.02
C ALA A 581 16.97 11.33 10.46
N ASP A 582 16.59 10.51 11.44
CA ASP A 582 16.91 10.76 12.85
C ASP A 582 18.40 10.59 13.12
N LEU A 583 19.04 9.61 12.48
CA LEU A 583 20.50 9.43 12.55
C LEU A 583 21.23 10.64 11.95
N VAL A 584 20.81 11.14 10.78
CA VAL A 584 21.34 12.36 10.16
C VAL A 584 21.20 13.57 11.09
N THR A 585 20.02 13.72 11.71
CA THR A 585 19.77 14.79 12.69
C THR A 585 20.70 14.66 13.90
N GLN A 586 20.87 13.44 14.41
CA GLN A 586 21.74 13.16 15.54
C GLN A 586 23.23 13.44 15.22
N ILE A 587 23.73 13.01 14.06
CA ILE A 587 25.11 13.26 13.61
C ILE A 587 25.35 14.76 13.43
N THR A 588 24.40 15.48 12.82
CA THR A 588 24.49 16.92 12.61
C THR A 588 24.51 17.67 13.95
N LYS A 589 23.66 17.28 14.90
CA LYS A 589 23.62 17.85 16.26
C LYS A 589 24.95 17.65 17.02
N ASP A 590 25.62 16.53 16.79
CA ASP A 590 26.92 16.26 17.41
C ASP A 590 28.05 17.10 16.80
N GLY A 591 27.81 17.71 15.64
CA GLY A 591 28.79 18.51 14.91
C GLY A 591 29.97 17.67 14.45
N VAL A 592 29.74 16.43 14.00
CA VAL A 592 30.78 15.56 13.46
C VAL A 592 31.47 16.25 12.29
N ASP A 593 32.80 16.26 12.30
CA ASP A 593 33.64 16.85 11.25
C ASP A 593 33.98 15.81 10.18
N ILE A 594 34.30 14.59 10.60
CA ILE A 594 34.59 13.47 9.70
C ILE A 594 33.77 12.26 10.11
N LEU A 595 32.93 11.74 9.22
CA LEU A 595 32.13 10.55 9.47
C LEU A 595 32.70 9.35 8.70
N ILE A 596 32.98 8.26 9.41
CA ILE A 596 33.60 7.04 8.89
C ILE A 596 32.58 5.90 8.96
N ASP A 597 32.25 5.37 7.80
CA ASP A 597 31.49 4.14 7.62
C ASP A 597 32.42 2.93 7.74
N LEU A 598 32.08 1.98 8.61
CA LEU A 598 32.81 0.72 8.79
C LEU A 598 32.07 -0.52 8.26
N SER A 599 30.87 -0.34 7.71
CA SER A 599 30.04 -1.47 7.23
C SER A 599 29.92 -1.46 5.70
N SER A 600 29.64 -0.30 5.07
CA SER A 600 29.43 -0.18 3.62
C SER A 600 28.36 -1.18 3.13
N HIS A 601 28.49 -1.88 1.99
CA HIS A 601 27.46 -2.79 1.49
C HIS A 601 27.31 -4.13 2.27
N THR A 602 27.72 -4.19 3.54
CA THR A 602 27.46 -5.35 4.42
C THR A 602 26.18 -5.21 5.23
N SER A 603 25.78 -6.27 5.94
CA SER A 603 24.53 -6.27 6.69
C SER A 603 24.43 -5.13 7.72
N MET A 604 23.23 -4.57 7.88
CA MET A 604 22.92 -3.51 8.87
C MET A 604 23.74 -2.22 8.69
N HIS A 605 24.18 -1.91 7.47
CA HIS A 605 24.84 -0.65 7.17
C HIS A 605 23.90 0.58 7.25
N ARG A 606 24.48 1.78 7.23
CA ARG A 606 23.75 3.06 7.24
C ARG A 606 24.07 3.96 6.04
N LEU A 607 24.41 3.39 4.88
CA LEU A 607 24.78 4.15 3.68
C LEU A 607 23.72 5.18 3.23
N GLN A 608 22.42 4.93 3.45
CA GLN A 608 21.38 5.94 3.21
C GLN A 608 21.55 7.19 4.07
N ALA A 609 21.94 7.07 5.34
CA ALA A 609 22.27 8.24 6.17
C ALA A 609 23.49 9.00 5.62
N PHE A 610 24.49 8.31 5.06
CA PHE A 610 25.62 8.95 4.38
C PHE A 610 25.20 9.67 3.10
N ALA A 611 24.17 9.21 2.38
CA ALA A 611 23.65 9.87 1.18
C ALA A 611 23.14 11.30 1.42
N TYR A 612 22.66 11.59 2.64
CA TYR A 612 22.26 12.95 3.06
C TYR A 612 23.44 13.89 3.35
N LYS A 613 24.67 13.36 3.33
CA LYS A 613 25.90 14.06 3.67
C LYS A 613 25.79 14.84 5.00
N PRO A 614 25.54 14.16 6.15
CA PRO A 614 25.45 14.82 7.46
C PRO A 614 26.75 15.43 7.98
N ALA A 615 27.91 14.94 7.55
CA ALA A 615 29.23 15.48 7.92
C ALA A 615 29.96 16.06 6.71
N PRO A 616 30.80 17.11 6.88
CA PRO A 616 31.47 17.79 5.78
C PRO A 616 32.47 16.91 5.03
N VAL A 617 33.06 15.93 5.72
CA VAL A 617 33.91 14.90 5.13
C VAL A 617 33.35 13.54 5.53
N GLN A 618 33.17 12.66 4.55
CA GLN A 618 32.72 11.29 4.78
C GLN A 618 33.70 10.28 4.18
N VAL A 619 33.87 9.17 4.87
CA VAL A 619 34.91 8.18 4.57
C VAL A 619 34.31 6.78 4.70
N SER A 620 34.67 5.85 3.83
CA SER A 620 34.37 4.42 4.02
C SER A 620 35.66 3.63 4.29
N TRP A 621 35.59 2.64 5.18
CA TRP A 621 36.72 1.79 5.54
C TRP A 621 36.33 0.36 5.92
N MET A 622 37.08 -0.61 5.37
CA MET A 622 37.24 -2.02 5.76
C MET A 622 36.04 -2.97 5.80
N GLY A 623 34.79 -2.52 5.96
CA GLY A 623 33.62 -3.41 6.07
C GLY A 623 33.32 -4.18 4.78
N TYR A 624 33.31 -3.47 3.65
CA TYR A 624 33.02 -4.01 2.32
C TYR A 624 34.24 -3.89 1.41
N PRO A 625 34.63 -4.95 0.68
CA PRO A 625 35.80 -4.91 -0.21
C PRO A 625 35.47 -4.31 -1.60
N GLY A 626 34.97 -3.08 -1.63
CA GLY A 626 34.60 -2.35 -2.85
C GLY A 626 34.19 -0.91 -2.58
N THR A 627 33.93 -0.14 -3.64
CA THR A 627 33.38 1.22 -3.55
C THR A 627 31.98 1.20 -2.92
N THR A 628 31.58 2.29 -2.27
CA THR A 628 30.18 2.48 -1.85
C THR A 628 29.28 2.85 -3.02
N GLY A 629 29.82 3.43 -4.10
CA GLY A 629 29.02 4.02 -5.18
C GLY A 629 28.32 5.34 -4.84
N PHE A 630 28.37 5.81 -3.59
CA PHE A 630 27.78 7.08 -3.14
C PHE A 630 28.78 8.23 -3.30
N ARG A 631 28.42 9.30 -4.01
CA ARG A 631 29.27 10.49 -4.21
C ARG A 631 29.35 11.37 -2.96
N SER A 632 28.49 11.15 -1.99
CA SER A 632 28.50 11.80 -0.68
C SER A 632 29.67 11.30 0.17
N VAL A 633 30.19 10.10 -0.12
CA VAL A 633 31.38 9.53 0.51
C VAL A 633 32.62 10.02 -0.23
N ASP A 634 33.44 10.82 0.44
CA ASP A 634 34.54 11.56 -0.20
C ASP A 634 35.79 10.69 -0.36
N TYR A 635 36.06 9.82 0.61
CA TYR A 635 37.29 9.02 0.67
C TYR A 635 37.05 7.55 0.98
N PHE A 636 37.95 6.70 0.47
CA PHE A 636 38.01 5.27 0.81
C PHE A 636 39.39 4.96 1.40
N LEU A 637 39.42 4.44 2.63
CA LEU A 637 40.66 4.07 3.31
C LEU A 637 41.11 2.67 2.89
N SER A 638 42.38 2.55 2.52
CA SER A 638 43.03 1.28 2.19
C SER A 638 44.53 1.36 2.46
N ASP A 639 45.31 0.45 1.88
CA ASP A 639 46.77 0.54 1.81
C ASP A 639 47.28 0.36 0.37
N ARG A 640 48.57 0.60 0.19
CA ARG A 640 49.26 0.56 -1.11
C ARG A 640 49.32 -0.82 -1.77
N PHE A 641 49.15 -1.90 -1.02
CA PHE A 641 49.27 -3.25 -1.57
C PHE A 641 47.89 -3.80 -1.95
N ILE A 642 46.84 -3.45 -1.20
CA ILE A 642 45.45 -3.68 -1.62
C ILE A 642 45.14 -2.81 -2.83
N LEU A 643 45.34 -1.48 -2.73
CA LEU A 643 45.05 -0.53 -3.79
C LEU A 643 46.32 0.27 -4.16
N PRO A 644 47.22 -0.25 -5.02
CA PRO A 644 48.38 0.50 -5.51
C PRO A 644 48.01 1.85 -6.14
N PRO A 645 48.86 2.90 -6.01
CA PRO A 645 48.68 4.18 -6.69
C PRO A 645 48.51 4.03 -8.21
N GLY A 646 47.44 4.63 -8.77
CA GLY A 646 47.23 4.74 -10.22
C GLY A 646 46.65 3.51 -10.91
N GLN A 647 46.23 2.47 -10.18
CA GLN A 647 45.73 1.21 -10.76
C GLN A 647 44.23 0.97 -10.58
N PHE A 648 43.60 1.55 -9.55
CA PHE A 648 42.24 1.18 -9.12
C PHE A 648 41.29 2.37 -9.06
N GLU A 649 41.76 3.58 -9.32
CA GLU A 649 40.98 4.81 -9.21
C GLU A 649 39.73 4.79 -10.10
N SER A 650 39.73 4.05 -11.21
CA SER A 650 38.55 3.87 -12.07
C SER A 650 37.46 2.96 -11.49
N GLN A 651 37.72 2.29 -10.37
CA GLN A 651 36.77 1.38 -9.70
C GLN A 651 36.14 2.00 -8.44
N PHE A 652 36.42 3.28 -8.15
CA PHE A 652 35.95 3.98 -6.96
C PHE A 652 35.33 5.32 -7.31
N VAL A 653 34.20 5.64 -6.68
CA VAL A 653 33.67 7.02 -6.69
C VAL A 653 34.45 7.89 -5.71
N GLU A 654 34.90 7.29 -4.61
CA GLU A 654 35.67 7.91 -3.56
C GLU A 654 37.12 8.15 -3.99
N LYS A 655 37.80 9.07 -3.30
CA LYS A 655 39.25 9.20 -3.42
C LYS A 655 39.96 8.24 -2.48
N ILE A 656 40.76 7.37 -3.07
CA ILE A 656 41.53 6.36 -2.33
C ILE A 656 42.60 7.05 -1.48
N VAL A 657 42.58 6.80 -0.17
CA VAL A 657 43.59 7.22 0.78
C VAL A 657 44.30 6.00 1.32
N ARG A 658 45.62 5.98 1.11
CA ARG A 658 46.48 4.85 1.47
C ARG A 658 47.10 5.12 2.82
N LEU A 659 46.64 4.38 3.82
CA LEU A 659 47.22 4.34 5.15
C LEU A 659 48.52 3.49 5.13
N PRO A 660 49.38 3.62 6.16
CA PRO A 660 50.57 2.80 6.29
C PRO A 660 50.29 1.28 6.25
N ALA A 661 49.11 0.84 6.69
CA ALA A 661 48.54 -0.48 6.47
C ALA A 661 47.01 -0.42 6.64
N ASN A 662 46.25 -1.27 5.95
CA ASN A 662 44.78 -1.22 5.99
C ASN A 662 44.19 -1.70 7.33
N ALA A 663 44.85 -2.64 8.02
CA ALA A 663 44.38 -3.18 9.28
C ALA A 663 45.56 -3.69 10.14
N PRO A 664 45.50 -3.54 11.48
CA PRO A 664 46.45 -4.18 12.37
C PRO A 664 46.20 -5.68 12.49
N PHE A 665 47.20 -6.42 12.95
CA PHE A 665 47.04 -7.80 13.39
C PHE A 665 47.61 -7.98 14.79
N LYS A 666 46.74 -8.42 15.71
CA LYS A 666 47.12 -8.78 17.08
C LYS A 666 46.42 -10.09 17.45
N SER A 667 47.19 -11.13 17.74
CA SER A 667 46.63 -12.39 18.24
C SER A 667 45.98 -12.17 19.61
N THR A 668 44.74 -12.60 19.78
CA THR A 668 43.99 -12.52 21.05
C THR A 668 44.23 -13.71 21.96
N VAL A 669 44.86 -14.78 21.43
CA VAL A 669 45.23 -15.99 22.17
C VAL A 669 46.73 -16.15 22.31
N ASN A 670 47.17 -16.81 23.38
CA ASN A 670 48.55 -17.23 23.54
C ASN A 670 48.83 -18.37 22.54
N PRO A 671 49.64 -18.14 21.49
CA PRO A 671 49.84 -19.15 20.47
C PRO A 671 50.75 -20.29 20.98
N PRO A 672 50.63 -21.51 20.44
CA PRO A 672 51.62 -22.56 20.66
C PRO A 672 53.02 -22.12 20.20
N ASP A 673 54.08 -22.75 20.71
CA ASP A 673 55.44 -22.48 20.22
C ASP A 673 55.57 -22.83 18.72
N LEU A 674 56.46 -22.09 18.05
CA LEU A 674 56.85 -22.44 16.69
C LEU A 674 57.71 -23.70 16.73
N VAL A 675 57.46 -24.61 15.80
CA VAL A 675 58.27 -25.83 15.65
C VAL A 675 59.18 -25.69 14.43
N THR A 676 60.25 -26.48 14.35
CA THR A 676 61.10 -26.56 13.16
C THR A 676 60.31 -26.98 11.92
N LEU A 677 60.82 -26.69 10.73
CA LEU A 677 60.14 -26.97 9.46
C LEU A 677 59.72 -28.46 9.36
N PRO A 678 58.41 -28.78 9.21
CA PRO A 678 57.91 -30.15 9.20
C PRO A 678 58.48 -31.01 8.09
N ALA A 679 58.72 -30.43 6.91
CA ALA A 679 59.31 -31.13 5.77
C ALA A 679 60.68 -31.77 6.08
N LEU A 680 61.46 -31.19 6.99
CA LEU A 680 62.76 -31.75 7.40
C LEU A 680 62.60 -33.10 8.14
N ALA A 681 61.50 -33.26 8.89
CA ALA A 681 61.20 -34.50 9.61
C ALA A 681 60.39 -35.49 8.76
N LYS A 682 59.45 -34.98 7.95
CA LYS A 682 58.54 -35.79 7.12
C LYS A 682 59.17 -36.30 5.83
N GLY A 683 60.18 -35.61 5.30
CA GLY A 683 60.79 -35.90 4.00
C GLY A 683 59.97 -35.47 2.78
N TYR A 684 58.89 -34.71 2.98
CA TYR A 684 58.05 -34.15 1.92
C TYR A 684 57.42 -32.83 2.36
N ILE A 685 57.04 -31.99 1.38
CA ILE A 685 56.31 -30.74 1.61
C ILE A 685 54.84 -31.02 1.88
N THR A 686 54.28 -30.42 2.92
CA THR A 686 52.84 -30.31 3.14
C THR A 686 52.39 -28.90 2.81
N PHE A 687 51.65 -28.75 1.71
CA PHE A 687 50.85 -27.57 1.44
C PHE A 687 49.59 -27.57 2.31
N GLY A 688 49.04 -26.40 2.63
CA GLY A 688 47.79 -26.33 3.37
C GLY A 688 46.89 -25.16 3.01
N SER A 689 45.59 -25.30 3.21
CA SER A 689 44.65 -24.18 3.16
C SER A 689 43.64 -24.30 4.28
N PHE A 690 43.41 -23.20 4.98
CA PHE A 690 42.50 -23.11 6.13
C PHE A 690 41.35 -22.12 5.86
N ASN A 691 41.14 -21.77 4.59
CA ASN A 691 40.03 -20.92 4.17
C ASN A 691 38.70 -21.69 4.30
N ARG A 692 37.61 -20.97 4.55
CA ARG A 692 36.26 -21.55 4.57
C ARG A 692 35.94 -22.21 3.23
N VAL A 693 35.17 -23.29 3.26
CA VAL A 693 34.77 -24.06 2.07
C VAL A 693 34.18 -23.18 0.96
N GLY A 694 33.38 -22.16 1.30
CA GLY A 694 32.79 -21.25 0.32
C GLY A 694 33.78 -20.42 -0.52
N LYS A 695 35.08 -20.40 -0.17
CA LYS A 695 36.14 -19.76 -0.98
C LYS A 695 36.86 -20.75 -1.89
N ILE A 696 36.57 -22.05 -1.79
CA ILE A 696 37.21 -23.10 -2.56
C ILE A 696 36.28 -23.48 -3.71
N ASN A 697 36.79 -23.37 -4.94
CA ASN A 697 36.08 -23.75 -6.16
C ASN A 697 36.98 -24.63 -7.05
N ALA A 698 36.42 -25.13 -8.15
CA ALA A 698 37.13 -26.01 -9.07
C ALA A 698 38.38 -25.37 -9.68
N GLU A 699 38.38 -24.07 -9.98
CA GLU A 699 39.52 -23.36 -10.57
C GLU A 699 40.68 -23.21 -9.58
N VAL A 700 40.37 -22.90 -8.32
CA VAL A 700 41.34 -22.88 -7.23
C VAL A 700 41.99 -24.24 -7.07
N VAL A 701 41.18 -25.31 -7.02
CA VAL A 701 41.69 -26.69 -6.91
C VAL A 701 42.52 -27.08 -8.13
N ALA A 702 42.15 -26.66 -9.34
CA ALA A 702 42.93 -26.95 -10.54
C ALA A 702 44.36 -26.34 -10.46
N ILE A 703 44.50 -25.12 -9.95
CA ILE A 703 45.82 -24.49 -9.77
C ILE A 703 46.58 -25.13 -8.61
N TRP A 704 45.92 -25.44 -7.48
CA TRP A 704 46.56 -26.18 -6.39
C TRP A 704 47.04 -27.57 -6.85
N ALA A 705 46.28 -28.27 -7.69
CA ALA A 705 46.68 -29.53 -8.28
C ALA A 705 47.93 -29.37 -9.15
N ARG A 706 48.03 -28.30 -9.95
CA ARG A 706 49.25 -27.97 -10.70
C ARG A 706 50.46 -27.75 -9.78
N VAL A 707 50.28 -27.12 -8.62
CA VAL A 707 51.34 -27.00 -7.59
C VAL A 707 51.76 -28.40 -7.11
N LEU A 708 50.80 -29.25 -6.72
CA LEU A 708 51.06 -30.61 -6.25
C LEU A 708 51.72 -31.50 -7.33
N GLN A 709 51.44 -31.28 -8.60
CA GLN A 709 52.12 -31.97 -9.71
C GLN A 709 53.57 -31.48 -9.87
N SER A 710 53.81 -30.18 -9.72
CA SER A 710 55.14 -29.58 -9.84
C SER A 710 56.08 -29.93 -8.67
N VAL A 711 55.54 -30.33 -7.53
CA VAL A 711 56.30 -30.80 -6.36
C VAL A 711 55.90 -32.24 -6.04
N PRO A 712 56.58 -33.24 -6.64
CA PRO A 712 56.26 -34.65 -6.43
C PRO A 712 56.29 -35.04 -4.94
N ASN A 713 55.46 -36.01 -4.54
CA ASN A 713 55.31 -36.50 -3.16
C ASN A 713 54.79 -35.47 -2.13
N SER A 714 54.54 -34.21 -2.52
CA SER A 714 53.91 -33.24 -1.62
C SER A 714 52.49 -33.64 -1.23
N ARG A 715 52.01 -33.18 -0.09
CA ARG A 715 50.64 -33.41 0.40
C ARG A 715 49.90 -32.10 0.56
N MET A 716 48.57 -32.17 0.64
CA MET A 716 47.69 -31.03 0.87
C MET A 716 46.84 -31.27 2.12
N LEU A 717 46.90 -30.34 3.07
CA LEU A 717 46.03 -30.31 4.25
C LEU A 717 44.96 -29.23 4.09
N LEU A 718 43.71 -29.63 4.08
CA LEU A 718 42.54 -28.74 4.00
C LEU A 718 41.88 -28.71 5.38
N GLY A 719 41.94 -27.55 6.04
CA GLY A 719 41.32 -27.33 7.35
C GLY A 719 39.97 -26.65 7.25
N SER A 720 39.24 -26.61 8.39
CA SER A 720 37.89 -26.05 8.46
C SER A 720 36.87 -26.79 7.59
N MET A 721 37.04 -28.11 7.46
CA MET A 721 36.09 -28.99 6.77
C MET A 721 34.84 -29.25 7.64
N PRO A 722 33.75 -29.78 7.06
CA PRO A 722 32.58 -30.23 7.81
C PRO A 722 32.94 -31.25 8.91
N ALA A 723 32.03 -31.48 9.85
CA ALA A 723 32.30 -32.25 11.08
C ALA A 723 32.73 -33.71 10.84
N ASP A 724 32.31 -34.29 9.72
CA ASP A 724 32.73 -35.64 9.27
C ASP A 724 34.10 -35.65 8.59
N GLY A 725 34.71 -34.48 8.38
CA GLY A 725 36.03 -34.33 7.77
C GLY A 725 36.07 -34.70 6.28
N GLU A 726 34.94 -34.99 5.64
CA GLU A 726 34.89 -35.39 4.23
C GLU A 726 34.25 -34.29 3.39
N HIS A 727 34.77 -34.09 2.17
CA HIS A 727 34.16 -33.17 1.21
C HIS A 727 34.21 -33.77 -0.21
N PRO A 728 33.25 -34.63 -0.59
CA PRO A 728 33.29 -35.41 -1.83
C PRO A 728 33.51 -34.57 -3.08
N LEU A 729 32.93 -33.37 -3.14
CA LEU A 729 33.07 -32.44 -4.27
C LEU A 729 34.52 -31.95 -4.46
N ILE A 730 35.17 -31.48 -3.40
CA ILE A 730 36.57 -31.00 -3.45
C ILE A 730 37.51 -32.18 -3.74
N ARG A 731 37.26 -33.33 -3.12
CA ARG A 731 38.00 -34.58 -3.41
C ARG A 731 37.85 -34.97 -4.88
N GLY A 732 36.65 -34.85 -5.44
CA GLY A 732 36.36 -35.05 -6.87
C GLY A 732 37.18 -34.13 -7.76
N TRP A 733 37.20 -32.82 -7.49
CA TRP A 733 38.00 -31.87 -8.27
C TRP A 733 39.50 -32.18 -8.27
N PHE A 734 40.06 -32.63 -7.14
CA PHE A 734 41.45 -33.07 -7.09
C PHE A 734 41.68 -34.36 -7.89
N ALA A 735 40.75 -35.32 -7.81
CA ALA A 735 40.82 -36.57 -8.56
C ALA A 735 40.74 -36.32 -10.07
N ASP A 736 39.83 -35.44 -10.51
CA ASP A 736 39.69 -35.02 -11.91
C ASP A 736 40.97 -34.33 -12.43
N ALA A 737 41.70 -33.63 -11.55
CA ALA A 737 43.00 -33.04 -11.83
C ALA A 737 44.18 -34.03 -11.65
N GLY A 738 43.92 -35.32 -11.42
CA GLY A 738 44.95 -36.37 -11.34
C GLY A 738 45.73 -36.42 -10.02
N ILE A 739 45.19 -35.87 -8.93
CA ILE A 739 45.78 -35.95 -7.59
C ILE A 739 45.14 -37.09 -6.81
N SER A 740 45.97 -38.03 -6.33
CA SER A 740 45.52 -39.20 -5.59
C SER A 740 45.04 -38.85 -4.18
N ALA A 741 44.05 -39.60 -3.69
CA ALA A 741 43.41 -39.34 -2.40
C ALA A 741 44.35 -39.45 -1.19
N ASP A 742 45.42 -40.26 -1.28
CA ASP A 742 46.44 -40.43 -0.23
C ASP A 742 47.32 -39.17 -0.03
N ARG A 743 47.31 -38.24 -0.99
CA ARG A 743 47.99 -36.94 -0.88
C ARG A 743 47.13 -35.87 -0.19
N LEU A 744 45.86 -36.15 0.09
CA LEU A 744 44.91 -35.19 0.64
C LEU A 744 44.58 -35.54 2.09
N MET A 745 44.66 -34.53 2.96
CA MET A 745 44.30 -34.61 4.38
C MET A 745 43.20 -33.58 4.64
N PHE A 746 42.11 -34.00 5.25
CA PHE A 746 40.98 -33.13 5.56
C PHE A 746 40.80 -33.08 7.07
N GLU A 747 40.81 -31.88 7.63
CA GLU A 747 40.68 -31.65 9.07
C GLU A 747 39.39 -30.87 9.37
N PRO A 748 38.52 -31.39 10.27
CA PRO A 748 37.25 -30.76 10.57
C PRO A 748 37.45 -29.41 11.27
N HIS A 749 36.41 -28.58 11.23
CA HIS A 749 36.35 -27.36 12.02
C HIS A 749 36.61 -27.65 13.52
N CYS A 750 37.39 -26.79 14.17
CA CYS A 750 37.82 -26.97 15.55
C CYS A 750 38.03 -25.62 16.26
N ASP A 751 38.26 -25.67 17.57
CA ASP A 751 38.59 -24.49 18.36
C ASP A 751 39.89 -23.82 17.89
N LEU A 752 40.06 -22.54 18.24
CA LEU A 752 41.18 -21.73 17.77
C LEU A 752 42.55 -22.31 18.17
N ARG A 753 42.68 -22.97 19.33
CA ARG A 753 43.98 -23.53 19.74
C ARG A 753 44.35 -24.73 18.89
N LYS A 754 43.41 -25.67 18.68
CA LYS A 754 43.61 -26.82 17.79
C LYS A 754 43.86 -26.34 16.35
N TYR A 755 43.11 -25.35 15.88
CA TYR A 755 43.32 -24.70 14.58
C TYR A 755 44.76 -24.18 14.40
N LEU A 756 45.31 -23.47 15.40
CA LEU A 756 46.70 -22.99 15.34
C LEU A 756 47.70 -24.15 15.33
N MET A 757 47.44 -25.23 16.07
CA MET A 757 48.30 -26.41 16.06
C MET A 757 48.32 -27.13 14.71
N LEU A 758 47.22 -27.11 13.94
CA LEU A 758 47.23 -27.72 12.59
C LEU A 758 48.26 -27.09 11.65
N HIS A 759 48.56 -25.80 11.81
CA HIS A 759 49.60 -25.11 11.03
C HIS A 759 51.00 -25.66 11.30
N GLN A 760 51.22 -26.29 12.46
CA GLN A 760 52.49 -26.96 12.75
C GLN A 760 52.76 -28.14 11.81
N GLN A 761 51.75 -28.67 11.12
CA GLN A 761 51.88 -29.74 10.14
C GLN A 761 52.16 -29.25 8.71
N VAL A 762 52.03 -27.95 8.46
CA VAL A 762 52.07 -27.32 7.14
C VAL A 762 53.38 -26.54 6.96
N ASP A 763 53.95 -26.62 5.75
CA ASP A 763 55.18 -25.93 5.36
C ASP A 763 54.87 -24.63 4.61
N ILE A 764 53.91 -24.66 3.68
CA ILE A 764 53.47 -23.51 2.87
C ILE A 764 51.95 -23.53 2.76
N CYS A 765 51.29 -22.42 3.03
CA CYS A 765 49.85 -22.28 2.75
C CYS A 765 49.60 -21.88 1.30
N LEU A 766 48.53 -22.41 0.70
CA LEU A 766 48.01 -21.97 -0.59
C LEU A 766 46.70 -21.21 -0.36
N ASP A 767 46.67 -19.98 -0.83
CA ASP A 767 45.50 -19.11 -0.70
C ASP A 767 44.42 -19.45 -1.73
N THR A 768 43.22 -18.95 -1.48
CA THR A 768 42.08 -19.00 -2.41
C THR A 768 42.03 -17.73 -3.27
N PHE A 769 41.37 -17.81 -4.41
CA PHE A 769 41.08 -16.69 -5.30
C PHE A 769 39.74 -16.95 -6.04
N PRO A 770 38.99 -15.92 -6.45
CA PRO A 770 39.32 -14.49 -6.39
C PRO A 770 39.19 -13.91 -4.97
N TYR A 771 38.66 -14.66 -4.01
CA TYR A 771 38.57 -14.22 -2.63
C TYR A 771 39.71 -14.79 -1.80
N SER A 772 40.70 -13.96 -1.51
CA SER A 772 41.87 -14.29 -0.68
C SER A 772 41.54 -14.45 0.81
N GLY A 773 42.44 -15.08 1.54
CA GLY A 773 42.44 -15.10 3.00
C GLY A 773 42.69 -13.71 3.59
N GLY A 774 42.22 -13.50 4.82
CA GLY A 774 42.54 -12.31 5.61
C GLY A 774 43.08 -12.75 6.97
N THR A 775 42.18 -12.93 7.94
CA THR A 775 42.50 -13.46 9.27
C THR A 775 43.17 -14.84 9.21
N THR A 776 42.71 -15.72 8.33
CA THR A 776 43.33 -17.04 8.09
C THR A 776 44.80 -16.93 7.72
N THR A 777 45.12 -16.02 6.79
CA THR A 777 46.49 -15.76 6.33
C THR A 777 47.36 -15.19 7.44
N MET A 778 46.83 -14.24 8.21
CA MET A 778 47.56 -13.69 9.36
C MET A 778 47.87 -14.74 10.43
N TYR A 779 46.93 -15.65 10.73
CA TYR A 779 47.20 -16.75 11.67
C TYR A 779 48.21 -17.77 11.13
N ALA A 780 48.17 -18.09 9.83
CA ALA A 780 49.18 -18.95 9.22
C ALA A 780 50.58 -18.35 9.38
N LEU A 781 50.74 -17.07 9.06
CA LEU A 781 51.98 -16.34 9.26
C LEU A 781 52.38 -16.26 10.74
N TRP A 782 51.42 -16.06 11.65
CA TRP A 782 51.69 -16.06 13.10
C TRP A 782 52.21 -17.41 13.62
N MET A 783 51.85 -18.50 12.94
CA MET A 783 52.38 -19.86 13.15
C MET A 783 53.60 -20.19 12.29
N GLY A 784 54.20 -19.17 11.64
CA GLY A 784 55.42 -19.30 10.85
C GLY A 784 55.23 -19.94 9.48
N VAL A 785 53.99 -20.06 8.99
CA VAL A 785 53.68 -20.66 7.70
C VAL A 785 53.44 -19.54 6.67
N PRO A 786 54.33 -19.35 5.68
CA PRO A 786 54.09 -18.38 4.62
C PRO A 786 52.96 -18.85 3.70
N THR A 787 52.22 -17.92 3.11
CA THR A 787 51.08 -18.22 2.26
C THR A 787 51.33 -17.72 0.83
N MET A 788 51.34 -18.64 -0.13
CA MET A 788 51.30 -18.33 -1.56
C MET A 788 49.93 -17.74 -1.91
N THR A 789 49.91 -16.53 -2.47
CA THR A 789 48.69 -15.82 -2.89
C THR A 789 48.83 -15.32 -4.33
N MET A 790 47.69 -15.03 -4.97
CA MET A 790 47.63 -14.49 -6.32
C MET A 790 46.77 -13.24 -6.31
N HIS A 791 47.32 -12.12 -6.81
CA HIS A 791 46.59 -10.88 -6.84
C HIS A 791 45.70 -10.80 -8.09
N GLY A 792 44.46 -10.36 -7.93
CA GLY A 792 43.51 -10.12 -9.02
C GLY A 792 43.25 -8.64 -9.25
N GLN A 793 42.16 -8.38 -9.97
CA GLN A 793 41.73 -7.05 -10.43
C GLN A 793 40.72 -6.37 -9.50
N THR A 794 40.33 -7.00 -8.39
CA THR A 794 39.37 -6.49 -7.40
C THR A 794 39.91 -6.66 -5.97
N ILE A 795 39.43 -5.89 -5.00
CA ILE A 795 39.92 -5.92 -3.60
C ILE A 795 39.92 -7.32 -2.96
N PRO A 796 38.87 -8.18 -3.08
CA PRO A 796 38.85 -9.48 -2.41
C PRO A 796 40.07 -10.36 -2.69
N SER A 797 40.69 -10.20 -3.86
CA SER A 797 41.87 -10.95 -4.29
C SER A 797 43.20 -10.41 -3.74
N ARG A 798 43.16 -9.31 -2.98
CA ARG A 798 44.36 -8.54 -2.63
C ARG A 798 44.60 -8.42 -1.12
N THR A 799 43.70 -8.92 -0.27
CA THR A 799 43.88 -8.90 1.18
C THR A 799 45.15 -9.63 1.60
N SER A 800 45.34 -10.89 1.15
CA SER A 800 46.58 -11.63 1.45
C SER A 800 47.80 -11.03 0.76
N THR A 801 47.63 -10.44 -0.44
CA THR A 801 48.70 -9.71 -1.14
C THR A 801 49.23 -8.56 -0.28
N SER A 802 48.34 -7.82 0.39
CA SER A 802 48.74 -6.76 1.31
C SER A 802 49.57 -7.25 2.48
N VAL A 803 49.14 -8.34 3.11
CA VAL A 803 49.89 -8.92 4.23
C VAL A 803 51.30 -9.33 3.79
N MET A 804 51.43 -10.03 2.66
CA MET A 804 52.76 -10.43 2.17
C MET A 804 53.62 -9.23 1.78
N GLY A 805 53.03 -8.21 1.17
CA GLY A 805 53.72 -6.98 0.80
C GLY A 805 54.30 -6.26 2.02
N HIS A 806 53.51 -6.11 3.09
CA HIS A 806 53.98 -5.50 4.33
C HIS A 806 55.09 -6.30 5.04
N LEU A 807 55.18 -7.61 4.78
CA LEU A 807 56.20 -8.48 5.35
C LEU A 807 57.43 -8.62 4.45
N GLY A 808 57.49 -7.99 3.28
CA GLY A 808 58.58 -8.17 2.31
C GLY A 808 58.67 -9.62 1.83
N LEU A 809 57.52 -10.20 1.48
CA LEU A 809 57.36 -11.58 0.99
C LEU A 809 56.87 -11.60 -0.46
N GLU A 810 57.47 -10.78 -1.33
CA GLU A 810 57.09 -10.64 -2.75
C GLU A 810 57.21 -11.96 -3.53
N ASN A 811 58.10 -12.85 -3.10
CA ASN A 811 58.25 -14.20 -3.65
C ASN A 811 57.05 -15.13 -3.38
N TYR A 812 56.10 -14.72 -2.53
CA TYR A 812 54.87 -15.43 -2.23
C TYR A 812 53.63 -14.78 -2.89
N ILE A 813 53.82 -13.72 -3.68
CA ILE A 813 52.76 -13.03 -4.42
C ILE A 813 52.92 -13.36 -5.90
N ALA A 814 51.89 -13.94 -6.53
CA ALA A 814 51.87 -14.20 -7.96
C ALA A 814 50.91 -13.25 -8.70
N GLY A 815 51.26 -12.90 -9.95
CA GLY A 815 50.39 -12.11 -10.83
C GLY A 815 49.48 -12.96 -11.72
N ASN A 816 49.74 -14.26 -11.84
CA ASN A 816 48.92 -15.21 -12.59
C ASN A 816 49.16 -16.66 -12.13
N ALA A 817 48.35 -17.59 -12.65
CA ALA A 817 48.37 -19.00 -12.26
C ALA A 817 49.73 -19.68 -12.53
N ASP A 818 50.40 -19.37 -13.63
CA ASP A 818 51.68 -19.99 -13.98
C ASP A 818 52.80 -19.52 -13.05
N GLU A 819 52.80 -18.24 -12.73
CA GLU A 819 53.69 -17.68 -11.71
C GLU A 819 53.39 -18.25 -10.32
N PHE A 820 52.12 -18.45 -9.97
CA PHE A 820 51.72 -19.06 -8.70
C PHE A 820 52.33 -20.45 -8.53
N VAL A 821 52.20 -21.30 -9.55
CA VAL A 821 52.76 -22.67 -9.56
C VAL A 821 54.28 -22.64 -9.48
N ARG A 822 54.93 -21.82 -10.32
CA ARG A 822 56.39 -21.72 -10.37
C ARG A 822 56.97 -21.21 -9.04
N LYS A 823 56.39 -20.16 -8.45
CA LYS A 823 56.84 -19.61 -7.16
C LYS A 823 56.57 -20.58 -6.02
N ALA A 824 55.43 -21.27 -6.01
CA ALA A 824 55.15 -22.29 -5.00
C ALA A 824 56.20 -23.43 -5.03
N ALA A 825 56.53 -23.94 -6.23
CA ALA A 825 57.55 -24.97 -6.40
C ALA A 825 58.96 -24.49 -5.99
N ALA A 826 59.33 -23.26 -6.37
CA ALA A 826 60.64 -22.70 -6.02
C ALA A 826 60.80 -22.52 -4.49
N ASN A 827 59.79 -21.98 -3.82
CA ASN A 827 59.81 -21.82 -2.36
C ASN A 827 59.78 -23.19 -1.64
N ALA A 828 59.09 -24.18 -2.21
CA ALA A 828 59.04 -25.54 -1.68
C ALA A 828 60.38 -26.29 -1.81
N ALA A 829 61.25 -25.90 -2.74
CA ALA A 829 62.56 -26.51 -2.94
C ALA A 829 63.65 -25.99 -1.97
N ASP A 830 63.50 -24.76 -1.45
CA ASP A 830 64.47 -24.14 -0.54
C ASP A 830 64.06 -24.28 0.94
N LEU A 831 64.29 -25.48 1.49
CA LEU A 831 63.94 -25.81 2.87
C LEU A 831 64.70 -24.95 3.91
N ASN A 832 65.91 -24.48 3.58
CA ASN A 832 66.71 -23.66 4.49
C ASN A 832 66.10 -22.28 4.67
N SER A 833 65.76 -21.63 3.55
CA SER A 833 65.05 -20.34 3.59
C SER A 833 63.67 -20.48 4.24
N LEU A 834 62.93 -21.55 3.92
CA LEU A 834 61.61 -21.79 4.49
C LEU A 834 61.65 -22.03 6.01
N GLY A 835 62.63 -22.80 6.50
CA GLY A 835 62.85 -23.04 7.93
C GLY A 835 63.28 -21.77 8.68
N SER A 836 64.16 -20.97 8.08
CA SER A 836 64.59 -19.68 8.66
C SER A 836 63.43 -18.70 8.73
N LEU A 837 62.64 -18.61 7.66
CA LEU A 837 61.45 -17.76 7.59
C LEU A 837 60.44 -18.15 8.66
N ARG A 838 60.18 -19.46 8.83
CA ARG A 838 59.24 -19.98 9.84
C ARG A 838 59.60 -19.52 11.24
N MET A 839 60.86 -19.67 11.64
CA MET A 839 61.32 -19.29 12.99
C MET A 839 61.35 -17.77 13.20
N GLY A 840 61.62 -16.99 12.14
CA GLY A 840 61.67 -15.52 12.19
C GLY A 840 60.33 -14.80 12.01
N MET A 841 59.25 -15.51 11.61
CA MET A 841 58.03 -14.87 11.13
C MET A 841 57.34 -13.99 12.19
N ARG A 842 57.27 -14.42 13.45
CA ARG A 842 56.64 -13.62 14.52
C ARG A 842 57.32 -12.27 14.72
N ALA A 843 58.66 -12.27 14.78
CA ALA A 843 59.44 -11.05 14.90
C ALA A 843 59.23 -10.15 13.67
N ARG A 844 59.20 -10.74 12.47
CA ARG A 844 58.90 -10.01 11.22
C ARG A 844 57.52 -9.35 11.25
N ILE A 845 56.48 -10.05 11.71
CA ILE A 845 55.13 -9.48 11.86
C ILE A 845 55.12 -8.35 12.88
N GLN A 846 55.71 -8.55 14.06
CA GLN A 846 55.76 -7.53 15.12
C GLN A 846 56.53 -6.27 14.70
N GLN A 847 57.55 -6.41 13.84
CA GLN A 847 58.31 -5.28 13.29
C GLN A 847 57.64 -4.63 12.08
N SER A 848 56.68 -5.29 11.43
CA SER A 848 55.94 -4.75 10.30
C SER A 848 54.91 -3.70 10.74
N VAL A 849 54.36 -2.93 9.80
CA VAL A 849 53.30 -1.95 10.10
C VAL A 849 52.02 -2.62 10.60
N PRO A 850 51.51 -3.73 10.01
CA PRO A 850 50.36 -4.46 10.57
C PRO A 850 50.54 -4.92 12.03
N GLY A 851 51.76 -5.22 12.48
CA GLY A 851 52.03 -5.60 13.87
C GLY A 851 52.08 -4.42 14.86
N ARG A 852 52.01 -3.18 14.36
CA ARG A 852 52.20 -1.92 15.10
C ARG A 852 50.95 -1.03 14.97
N PRO A 853 49.86 -1.34 15.69
CA PRO A 853 48.59 -0.61 15.59
C PRO A 853 48.72 0.89 15.84
N GLU A 854 49.70 1.32 16.64
CA GLU A 854 50.02 2.72 16.91
C GLU A 854 50.45 3.50 15.65
N LEU A 855 51.10 2.83 14.68
CA LEU A 855 51.46 3.47 13.41
C LEU A 855 50.25 3.66 12.50
N ILE A 856 49.33 2.70 12.51
CA ILE A 856 48.10 2.79 11.71
C ILE A 856 47.21 3.89 12.30
N ALA A 857 47.08 3.98 13.62
CA ALA A 857 46.35 5.05 14.29
C ALA A 857 46.94 6.45 14.00
N ARG A 858 48.27 6.61 14.08
CA ARG A 858 48.94 7.87 13.69
C ARG A 858 48.77 8.19 12.21
N GLY A 859 48.84 7.18 11.35
CA GLY A 859 48.58 7.30 9.92
C GLY A 859 47.15 7.78 9.65
N LEU A 860 46.17 7.22 10.35
CA LEU A 860 44.78 7.65 10.29
C LEU A 860 44.61 9.09 10.80
N GLN A 861 45.19 9.47 11.94
CA GLN A 861 45.15 10.87 12.43
C GLN A 861 45.71 11.85 11.40
N ARG A 862 46.85 11.50 10.77
CA ARG A 862 47.44 12.32 9.72
C ARG A 862 46.52 12.42 8.49
N ALA A 863 45.92 11.31 8.07
CA ALA A 863 44.96 11.30 6.97
C ALA A 863 43.74 12.17 7.26
N LEU A 864 43.13 12.01 8.44
CA LEU A 864 42.01 12.83 8.91
C LEU A 864 42.35 14.31 8.91
N ARG A 865 43.56 14.66 9.36
CA ARG A 865 44.03 16.05 9.34
C ARG A 865 44.17 16.61 7.93
N ILE A 866 44.72 15.85 6.98
CA ILE A 866 44.84 16.24 5.57
C ILE A 866 43.46 16.45 4.95
N MET A 867 42.54 15.50 5.15
CA MET A 867 41.16 15.60 4.65
C MET A 867 40.46 16.86 5.18
N TRP A 868 40.62 17.14 6.47
CA TRP A 868 40.05 18.32 7.10
C TRP A 868 40.65 19.63 6.59
N GLN A 869 41.98 19.67 6.41
CA GLN A 869 42.69 20.82 5.85
C GLN A 869 42.21 21.13 4.44
N ASN A 870 42.04 20.10 3.60
CA ASN A 870 41.49 20.25 2.25
C ASN A 870 40.08 20.85 2.29
N TRP A 871 39.21 20.33 3.16
CA TRP A 871 37.85 20.86 3.31
C TRP A 871 37.83 22.32 3.78
N CYS A 872 38.65 22.67 4.79
CA CYS A 872 38.77 24.04 5.29
C CYS A 872 39.17 25.01 4.17
N GLN A 873 40.10 24.61 3.31
CA GLN A 873 40.60 25.37 2.15
C GLN A 873 39.63 25.35 0.96
N GLY A 874 38.56 24.55 1.00
CA GLY A 874 37.63 24.39 -0.12
C GLY A 874 38.20 23.60 -1.30
N LEU A 875 39.25 22.81 -1.08
CA LEU A 875 39.82 21.93 -2.10
C LEU A 875 38.92 20.69 -2.29
N PRO A 876 38.79 20.18 -3.53
CA PRO A 876 38.10 18.92 -3.76
C PRO A 876 38.87 17.76 -3.12
N ALA A 877 38.17 16.66 -2.83
CA ALA A 877 38.81 15.43 -2.38
C ALA A 877 39.83 14.93 -3.42
N GLN A 878 40.99 14.47 -2.95
CA GLN A 878 42.06 13.94 -3.78
C GLN A 878 42.65 12.66 -3.17
N SER A 879 43.10 11.74 -4.01
CA SER A 879 43.80 10.54 -3.53
C SER A 879 45.19 10.91 -3.03
N PHE A 880 45.57 10.38 -1.89
CA PHE A 880 46.90 10.59 -1.31
C PHE A 880 47.35 9.35 -0.52
N GLU A 881 48.59 9.38 -0.08
CA GLU A 881 49.21 8.32 0.71
C GLU A 881 49.89 8.90 1.93
N VAL A 882 49.78 8.21 3.06
CA VAL A 882 50.47 8.53 4.31
C VAL A 882 51.53 7.45 4.53
N LEU A 883 52.80 7.82 4.43
CA LEU A 883 53.92 6.87 4.54
C LEU A 883 54.36 6.73 5.99
N GLU A 884 54.89 5.56 6.36
CA GLU A 884 55.43 5.32 7.70
C GLU A 884 56.49 6.36 8.09
N LYS A 885 57.36 6.75 7.14
CA LYS A 885 58.39 7.77 7.34
C LYS A 885 57.81 9.16 7.67
N ASP A 886 56.58 9.44 7.25
CA ASP A 886 55.92 10.73 7.51
C ASP A 886 55.40 10.80 8.96
N LEU A 887 55.45 9.68 9.70
CA LEU A 887 54.96 9.55 11.08
C LEU A 887 56.08 9.56 12.13
N THR A 888 57.34 9.47 11.70
CA THR A 888 58.53 9.43 12.57
C THR A 888 59.12 10.81 12.86
N ASP A 889 58.79 11.84 12.09
CA ASP A 889 59.31 13.22 12.24
C ASP A 889 58.46 14.11 13.16
N VAL A 890 57.54 13.52 13.94
CA VAL A 890 56.73 14.22 14.94
C VAL A 890 57.02 13.62 16.32
N GLN A 891 58.21 13.94 16.86
CA GLN A 891 58.50 13.85 18.29
C GLN A 891 58.74 15.24 18.85
#